data_AF-A0A3S0JFT3-F1
#
_entry.id   AF-A0A3S0JFT3-F1
#
_cell.length_a   1.000
_cell.length_b   1.000
_cell.length_c   1.000
_cell.angle_alpha   90.00
_cell.angle_beta   90.00
_cell.angle_gamma   90.00
#
_symmetry.space_group_name_H-M   'P 1'
#
loop_
_entity.id
_entity.type
_entity.pdbx_description
1 polymer ?
#
loop_
_entity_poly.entity_id
_entity_poly.type
_entity_poly.pdbx_seq_one_letter_code
_entity_poly.pdbx_strand_id
1 'polypeptide(L)'
;MNKFGASVRLGLLSAAVGLAMSGCNSDSTANAEIAETIVGVASDGVGIANINISIMDAQKTTIDEISTDANGRFQFNPGSRSYPFMLSVASNGKTYYSLVTGADKQVNINPATTVITQLALGSSQLASAYANATFKTVTAAKIAQAEAHYLQAMRADSQVAAALFDTSPRTKDYQPGSKIVDGDAYQQYMAMVEPTLSLLDGRVLLLNNKPYRFGDYKTVEHKVSDDLLSAGLGDAGMLGPAPGYSGLLGSVTAAELRKNAIYNAYHALTDLSANGGYGALWPKVSQVPGVEYLGYADSGDGSRNVSTLVQIPDAFDTQKPCIVVVPSTGLAGIYTANPTAEWGLKRGCAVAVTDKGAGTGAEYIDTGESYQIDGMLGSSSGTTTTLQFKTGYTNEERQLYKADHPHRFAFKFAHSRHNPQQHWGQNTLDAIKFAFYLLNERFGPVADVGGRKLRSILPENTSVILAGSAEGATAVLAAAERDVLALVDGAVLAQPNAYLDFSGVSITQGGQAVAAAGKSPADYLSYANLYQPCAALAEQGAPGAAEIDSVAAANRCAALKQKGLLAGDSLGAQARESQDKLLAYGWQPDSAALHGVAYVRVTAGSATAYISAYAKPTALDNMCDLSYAVVNSAGAPVFAEGAFRRTLFANGNGMPPYAGIDLINNAAAGGARHWAKAISVSSALMDYSFDTAYCLRRLALGRDPITGVALVDKETRDADGKLISTDWSGTWAANVKNSLSENRLSAVLQGKPAIILHGRSDPQFPVNHGARPYVAKSLASDGVRSKLRYYEVLNAHHWDAVNAVAGFDTRYVPLRPYLQQSLDLMYSHLTLNQALPQSQVLRTTPRGGTAGAAPALTTANVPPIAATPAENDLIRFSGSTLSIPN
;
A
#
# COMPACT_ATOMS: atom_id res chain seq x y z
N MET A 1 -25.45 34.91 -32.80
CA MET A 1 -25.50 36.37 -33.00
C MET A 1 -25.98 37.05 -31.71
N ASN A 2 -25.81 38.37 -31.59
CA ASN A 2 -26.27 39.23 -30.48
C ASN A 2 -27.81 39.21 -30.30
N LYS A 3 -28.47 39.67 -29.21
CA LYS A 3 -28.14 40.00 -27.78
C LYS A 3 -29.48 40.29 -27.03
N PHE A 4 -29.44 40.42 -25.69
CA PHE A 4 -30.46 40.97 -24.75
C PHE A 4 -31.72 40.11 -24.47
N GLY A 5 -32.27 40.07 -23.24
CA GLY A 5 -31.74 40.51 -21.93
C GLY A 5 -32.79 40.68 -20.80
N ALA A 6 -32.34 40.67 -19.52
CA ALA A 6 -33.04 41.11 -18.28
C ALA A 6 -34.30 40.29 -17.81
N SER A 7 -34.76 40.23 -16.54
CA SER A 7 -34.30 40.66 -15.17
C SER A 7 -35.31 40.15 -14.10
N VAL A 8 -35.14 40.12 -12.75
CA VAL A 8 -34.00 40.05 -11.79
C VAL A 8 -34.57 39.88 -10.34
N ARG A 9 -33.99 39.00 -9.48
CA ARG A 9 -33.96 39.06 -7.97
C ARG A 9 -33.23 37.80 -7.40
N LEU A 10 -32.10 37.92 -6.68
CA LEU A 10 -31.83 38.31 -5.25
C LEU A 10 -31.98 37.14 -4.25
N GLY A 11 -31.08 36.92 -3.27
CA GLY A 11 -29.83 37.61 -2.86
C GLY A 11 -28.80 36.63 -2.26
N LEU A 12 -27.48 36.97 -2.20
CA LEU A 12 -26.76 37.63 -1.07
C LEU A 12 -26.66 36.73 0.19
N LEU A 13 -25.55 36.62 0.94
CA LEU A 13 -24.36 37.46 1.21
C LEU A 13 -23.05 36.61 1.16
N SER A 14 -21.81 37.11 1.18
CA SER A 14 -21.22 38.44 0.90
C SER A 14 -19.70 38.32 0.72
N ALA A 15 -19.11 39.20 -0.10
CA ALA A 15 -17.70 39.56 -0.05
C ALA A 15 -17.59 41.09 -0.27
N ALA A 16 -16.67 41.76 0.43
CA ALA A 16 -16.56 43.22 0.39
C ALA A 16 -15.10 43.68 0.32
N VAL A 17 -14.75 44.34 -0.78
CA VAL A 17 -13.49 45.07 -0.95
C VAL A 17 -13.74 46.54 -0.59
N GLY A 18 -12.89 47.14 0.24
CA GLY A 18 -12.92 48.57 0.53
C GLY A 18 -12.21 49.38 -0.56
N LEU A 19 -12.83 50.47 -1.01
CA LEU A 19 -12.28 51.39 -2.02
C LEU A 19 -11.77 52.70 -1.39
N ALA A 20 -10.96 53.44 -2.15
CA ALA A 20 -10.20 54.59 -1.69
C ALA A 20 -11.06 55.80 -1.27
N MET A 21 -10.50 56.61 -0.37
CA MET A 21 -10.89 58.00 -0.12
C MET A 21 -9.74 58.92 -0.53
N SER A 22 -10.02 59.94 -1.34
CA SER A 22 -9.03 60.91 -1.82
C SER A 22 -8.89 62.09 -0.86
N GLY A 23 -7.72 62.22 -0.23
CA GLY A 23 -7.33 63.43 0.53
C GLY A 23 -6.14 64.10 -0.14
N CYS A 24 -6.32 65.32 -0.67
CA CYS A 24 -5.19 66.13 -1.08
C CYS A 24 -4.59 66.82 0.17
N ASN A 25 -3.36 66.48 0.50
CA ASN A 25 -2.50 67.37 1.28
C ASN A 25 -1.07 67.29 0.73
N SER A 26 -0.44 68.44 0.54
CA SER A 26 0.85 68.54 -0.14
C SER A 26 2.00 68.66 0.86
N ASP A 27 2.74 67.57 1.07
CA ASP A 27 4.09 67.63 1.61
C ASP A 27 4.94 66.45 1.10
N SER A 28 6.25 66.64 1.02
CA SER A 28 7.15 65.73 0.29
C SER A 28 8.00 64.84 1.20
N THR A 29 7.71 63.54 1.23
CA THR A 29 8.67 62.50 1.65
C THR A 29 8.37 61.14 1.02
N ALA A 30 9.46 60.45 0.63
CA ALA A 30 9.63 59.03 0.31
C ALA A 30 8.41 58.16 -0.06
N ASN A 31 8.48 57.53 -1.24
CA ASN A 31 7.82 56.24 -1.46
C ASN A 31 8.28 55.24 -0.39
N ALA A 32 7.35 54.60 0.32
CA ALA A 32 7.66 53.40 1.07
C ALA A 32 7.81 52.24 0.07
N GLU A 33 9.06 51.90 -0.29
CA GLU A 33 9.33 50.66 -1.00
C GLU A 33 8.81 49.48 -0.17
N ILE A 34 8.04 48.59 -0.80
CA ILE A 34 7.62 47.34 -0.16
C ILE A 34 8.89 46.51 0.04
N ALA A 35 9.29 46.34 1.30
CA ALA A 35 10.52 45.62 1.65
C ALA A 35 10.53 44.24 1.00
N GLU A 36 11.56 43.97 0.20
CA GLU A 36 11.57 42.87 -0.75
C GLU A 36 11.71 41.52 -0.03
N THR A 37 10.60 40.79 0.12
CA THR A 37 10.57 39.51 0.84
C THR A 37 11.34 38.44 0.06
N ILE A 38 12.27 37.79 0.75
CA ILE A 38 12.97 36.60 0.27
C ILE A 38 12.31 35.38 0.92
N VAL A 39 11.89 34.43 0.09
CA VAL A 39 11.24 33.18 0.51
C VAL A 39 12.16 31.98 0.30
N GLY A 40 11.86 30.83 0.93
CA GLY A 40 12.79 29.71 0.91
C GLY A 40 12.24 28.39 1.45
N VAL A 41 13.02 27.32 1.24
CA VAL A 41 12.80 25.99 1.82
C VAL A 41 14.05 25.52 2.56
N ALA A 42 13.93 25.24 3.86
CA ALA A 42 14.94 24.52 4.64
C ALA A 42 14.65 23.02 4.61
N SER A 43 15.61 22.20 4.18
CA SER A 43 15.43 20.75 4.06
C SER A 43 16.71 19.95 4.33
N ASP A 44 16.59 18.80 4.98
CA ASP A 44 17.69 17.85 5.21
C ASP A 44 17.57 16.56 4.37
N GLY A 45 16.73 16.64 3.34
CA GLY A 45 16.18 15.53 2.57
C GLY A 45 14.66 15.64 2.49
N VAL A 46 14.03 16.08 3.57
CA VAL A 46 12.62 16.53 3.67
C VAL A 46 12.57 17.93 4.29
N GLY A 47 11.43 18.61 4.22
CA GLY A 47 11.24 19.92 4.86
C GLY A 47 11.46 19.84 6.38
N ILE A 48 12.34 20.71 6.92
CA ILE A 48 12.63 20.75 8.36
C ILE A 48 11.56 21.63 9.03
N ALA A 49 10.60 21.00 9.70
CA ALA A 49 9.43 21.68 10.25
C ALA A 49 9.71 22.48 11.53
N ASN A 50 9.09 23.67 11.65
CA ASN A 50 9.00 24.46 12.90
C ASN A 50 10.34 24.79 13.59
N ILE A 51 11.42 24.93 12.81
CA ILE A 51 12.77 25.25 13.29
C ILE A 51 13.17 26.69 12.96
N ASN A 52 14.00 27.28 13.82
CA ASN A 52 14.57 28.61 13.60
C ASN A 52 15.73 28.57 12.60
N ILE A 53 15.81 29.60 11.75
CA ILE A 53 16.91 29.83 10.81
C ILE A 53 17.69 31.04 11.29
N SER A 54 19.00 30.88 11.51
CA SER A 54 19.88 32.01 11.78
C SER A 54 20.35 32.63 10.47
N ILE A 55 20.15 33.94 10.31
CA ILE A 55 20.57 34.71 9.14
C ILE A 55 21.56 35.77 9.60
N MET A 56 22.73 35.87 8.95
CA MET A 56 23.75 36.88 9.25
C MET A 56 24.11 37.70 8.03
N ASP A 57 24.22 39.02 8.20
CA ASP A 57 24.63 39.96 7.14
C ASP A 57 26.15 40.17 7.05
N ALA A 58 26.59 40.90 6.02
CA ALA A 58 27.99 41.20 5.76
C ALA A 58 28.69 42.05 6.85
N GLN A 59 27.93 42.65 7.79
CA GLN A 59 28.45 43.37 8.97
C GLN A 59 28.50 42.50 10.25
N LYS A 60 28.14 41.21 10.16
CA LYS A 60 28.05 40.27 11.30
C LYS A 60 26.86 40.54 12.25
N THR A 61 25.77 41.09 11.71
CA THR A 61 24.51 41.30 12.46
C THR A 61 23.51 40.19 12.11
N THR A 62 22.82 39.63 13.11
CA THR A 62 21.83 38.55 12.91
C THR A 62 20.42 39.06 12.63
N ILE A 63 19.53 38.19 12.14
CA ILE A 63 18.07 38.36 12.15
C ILE A 63 17.52 37.24 13.04
N ASP A 64 16.74 37.61 14.06
CA ASP A 64 16.56 36.74 15.24
C ASP A 64 15.16 36.06 15.31
N GLU A 65 14.24 36.40 14.40
CA GLU A 65 12.82 35.99 14.45
C GLU A 65 12.36 35.11 13.26
N ILE A 66 13.27 34.48 12.51
CA ILE A 66 12.91 33.67 11.34
C ILE A 66 12.78 32.19 11.71
N SER A 67 11.59 31.64 11.52
CA SER A 67 11.30 30.20 11.63
C SER A 67 10.66 29.64 10.36
N THR A 68 10.59 28.31 10.31
CA THR A 68 9.98 27.53 9.22
C THR A 68 8.56 27.10 9.57
N ASP A 69 7.72 26.91 8.55
CA ASP A 69 6.41 26.28 8.69
C ASP A 69 6.52 24.75 8.87
N ALA A 70 5.37 24.05 8.91
CA ALA A 70 5.30 22.60 9.01
C ALA A 70 5.89 21.83 7.79
N ASN A 71 6.24 22.53 6.71
CA ASN A 71 6.79 21.98 5.47
C ASN A 71 8.25 22.44 5.23
N GLY A 72 8.86 23.17 6.17
CA GLY A 72 10.20 23.75 6.01
C GLY A 72 10.23 25.03 5.17
N ARG A 73 9.09 25.60 4.76
CA ARG A 73 9.05 26.90 4.05
C ARG A 73 9.29 28.04 5.04
N PHE A 74 10.04 29.06 4.64
CA PHE A 74 10.32 30.25 5.42
C PHE A 74 10.31 31.51 4.55
N GLN A 75 10.27 32.69 5.20
CA GLN A 75 10.42 33.98 4.54
C GLN A 75 11.08 35.01 5.47
N PHE A 76 11.82 35.96 4.92
CA PHE A 76 12.40 37.08 5.66
C PHE A 76 12.49 38.35 4.80
N ASN A 77 12.50 39.51 5.46
CA ASN A 77 12.70 40.81 4.81
C ASN A 77 14.13 41.31 5.12
N PRO A 78 15.01 41.50 4.12
CA PRO A 78 16.38 41.99 4.32
C PRO A 78 16.49 43.38 4.95
N GLY A 79 15.50 44.25 4.70
CA GLY A 79 15.49 45.63 5.17
C GLY A 79 16.73 46.41 4.72
N SER A 80 17.35 47.15 5.63
CA SER A 80 18.56 47.94 5.39
C SER A 80 19.88 47.20 5.70
N ARG A 81 19.85 45.87 5.88
CA ARG A 81 21.05 45.04 6.13
C ARG A 81 21.83 44.81 4.83
N SER A 82 23.16 44.61 4.90
CA SER A 82 23.98 44.48 3.69
C SER A 82 24.19 43.03 3.24
N TYR A 83 24.01 42.83 1.93
CA TYR A 83 24.41 41.61 1.22
C TYR A 83 25.94 41.45 1.14
N PRO A 84 26.46 40.22 0.94
CA PRO A 84 25.70 38.97 0.98
C PRO A 84 25.28 38.57 2.40
N PHE A 85 24.17 37.83 2.51
CA PHE A 85 23.83 37.13 3.76
C PHE A 85 24.33 35.69 3.69
N MET A 86 24.64 35.12 4.86
CA MET A 86 24.79 33.68 5.05
C MET A 86 23.69 33.19 5.98
N LEU A 87 23.00 32.13 5.58
CA LEU A 87 21.92 31.50 6.33
C LEU A 87 22.42 30.16 6.88
N SER A 88 21.94 29.78 8.07
CA SER A 88 22.25 28.47 8.67
C SER A 88 21.05 27.88 9.41
N VAL A 89 20.86 26.57 9.27
CA VAL A 89 19.86 25.78 10.01
C VAL A 89 20.49 24.47 10.47
N ALA A 90 20.20 24.04 11.70
CA ALA A 90 20.70 22.78 12.25
C ALA A 90 19.59 21.73 12.29
N SER A 91 19.81 20.54 11.73
CA SER A 91 18.88 19.41 11.83
C SER A 91 19.66 18.09 11.87
N ASN A 92 19.15 17.12 12.64
CA ASN A 92 19.70 15.75 12.72
C ASN A 92 21.22 15.69 12.96
N GLY A 93 21.75 16.59 13.80
CA GLY A 93 23.18 16.66 14.15
C GLY A 93 24.09 17.32 13.09
N LYS A 94 23.54 17.80 11.97
CA LYS A 94 24.25 18.54 10.92
C LYS A 94 23.79 20.00 10.89
N THR A 95 24.65 20.89 10.40
CA THR A 95 24.28 22.29 10.09
C THR A 95 24.40 22.52 8.59
N TYR A 96 23.31 22.96 7.99
CA TYR A 96 23.21 23.30 6.57
C TYR A 96 23.33 24.81 6.39
N TYR A 97 23.91 25.22 5.27
CA TYR A 97 24.21 26.62 4.98
C TYR A 97 23.74 27.04 3.58
N SER A 98 23.52 28.34 3.40
CA SER A 98 23.21 28.95 2.11
C SER A 98 23.68 30.40 2.05
N LEU A 99 23.71 30.98 0.85
CA LEU A 99 24.15 32.35 0.59
C LEU A 99 23.10 33.12 -0.23
N VAL A 100 22.96 34.42 0.07
CA VAL A 100 21.99 35.33 -0.57
C VAL A 100 22.68 36.61 -1.05
N THR A 101 22.30 37.07 -2.23
CA THR A 101 22.72 38.33 -2.86
C THR A 101 21.51 39.19 -3.23
N GLY A 102 21.71 40.47 -3.53
CA GLY A 102 20.60 41.42 -3.77
C GLY A 102 19.65 41.06 -4.91
N ALA A 103 20.07 40.22 -5.85
CA ALA A 103 19.23 39.75 -6.94
C ALA A 103 18.28 38.59 -6.53
N ASP A 104 18.56 37.89 -5.43
CA ASP A 104 17.82 36.69 -5.05
C ASP A 104 16.46 37.03 -4.42
N LYS A 105 15.43 36.22 -4.75
CA LYS A 105 14.08 36.25 -4.15
C LYS A 105 13.66 34.89 -3.57
N GLN A 106 14.26 33.80 -4.09
CA GLN A 106 14.20 32.46 -3.53
C GLN A 106 15.58 32.10 -2.94
N VAL A 107 15.64 31.58 -1.71
CA VAL A 107 16.84 30.91 -1.18
C VAL A 107 16.48 29.69 -0.34
N ASN A 108 17.01 28.53 -0.70
CA ASN A 108 16.83 27.30 0.07
C ASN A 108 18.05 27.03 0.98
N ILE A 109 17.90 26.17 1.98
CA ILE A 109 18.99 25.75 2.89
C ILE A 109 18.96 24.22 3.05
N ASN A 110 19.93 23.53 2.46
CA ASN A 110 19.96 22.06 2.40
C ASN A 110 21.39 21.52 2.13
N PRO A 111 21.61 20.19 2.02
CA PRO A 111 22.94 19.64 1.72
C PRO A 111 23.57 20.19 0.43
N ALA A 112 22.78 20.40 -0.63
CA ALA A 112 23.27 20.93 -1.90
C ALA A 112 23.70 22.41 -1.79
N THR A 113 22.90 23.26 -1.15
CA THR A 113 23.28 24.67 -0.93
C THR A 113 24.49 24.79 -0.02
N THR A 114 24.69 23.82 0.88
CA THR A 114 25.88 23.72 1.74
C THR A 114 27.14 23.50 0.90
N VAL A 115 27.11 22.56 -0.06
CA VAL A 115 28.22 22.33 -1.00
C VAL A 115 28.45 23.52 -1.95
N ILE A 116 27.39 24.14 -2.47
CA ILE A 116 27.47 25.38 -3.27
C ILE A 116 28.12 26.51 -2.44
N THR A 117 27.81 26.60 -1.14
CA THR A 117 28.41 27.57 -0.22
C THR A 117 29.91 27.28 0.02
N GLN A 118 30.31 26.01 0.16
CA GLN A 118 31.72 25.62 0.26
C GLN A 118 32.51 26.01 -1.00
N LEU A 119 31.96 25.73 -2.18
CA LEU A 119 32.55 26.09 -3.48
C LEU A 119 32.67 27.62 -3.64
N ALA A 120 31.63 28.39 -3.33
CA ALA A 120 31.63 29.85 -3.47
C ALA A 120 32.59 30.56 -2.48
N LEU A 121 32.87 29.93 -1.33
CA LEU A 121 33.85 30.38 -0.35
C LEU A 121 35.27 29.86 -0.62
N GLY A 122 35.43 28.75 -1.34
CA GLY A 122 36.68 28.00 -1.42
C GLY A 122 37.10 27.35 -0.10
N SER A 123 36.13 26.95 0.75
CA SER A 123 36.41 26.42 2.09
C SER A 123 35.30 25.52 2.64
N SER A 124 35.70 24.41 3.27
CA SER A 124 34.81 23.51 4.01
C SER A 124 34.42 24.03 5.41
N GLN A 125 35.13 25.03 5.95
CA GLN A 125 35.03 25.50 7.33
C GLN A 125 33.88 26.50 7.53
N LEU A 126 32.65 26.09 7.17
CA LEU A 126 31.50 26.99 7.10
C LEU A 126 31.08 27.61 8.44
N ALA A 127 31.17 26.86 9.54
CA ALA A 127 30.90 27.40 10.88
C ALA A 127 31.84 28.57 11.24
N SER A 128 33.13 28.43 10.91
CA SER A 128 34.14 29.48 11.07
C SER A 128 33.94 30.66 10.11
N ALA A 129 33.46 30.40 8.89
CA ALA A 129 33.14 31.45 7.92
C ALA A 129 31.91 32.28 8.34
N TYR A 130 30.87 31.62 8.86
CA TYR A 130 29.68 32.23 9.44
C TYR A 130 30.05 33.06 10.68
N ALA A 131 30.66 32.45 11.70
CA ALA A 131 30.98 33.10 12.97
C ALA A 131 31.93 34.33 12.84
N ASN A 132 32.69 34.43 11.75
CA ASN A 132 33.61 35.55 11.49
C ASN A 132 33.17 36.46 10.33
N ALA A 133 31.99 36.23 9.76
CA ALA A 133 31.46 36.94 8.59
C ALA A 133 32.46 37.07 7.41
N THR A 134 33.24 36.03 7.12
CA THR A 134 34.19 36.04 5.99
C THR A 134 33.49 35.94 4.64
N PHE A 135 32.24 35.44 4.63
CA PHE A 135 31.36 35.35 3.46
C PHE A 135 31.03 36.69 2.81
N LYS A 136 31.26 37.82 3.48
CA LYS A 136 31.18 39.18 2.88
C LYS A 136 32.09 39.41 1.65
N THR A 137 33.01 38.48 1.39
CA THR A 137 33.91 38.46 0.22
C THR A 137 33.41 37.59 -0.95
N VAL A 138 32.21 37.02 -0.83
CA VAL A 138 31.55 36.25 -1.89
C VAL A 138 30.71 37.19 -2.76
N THR A 139 30.78 37.00 -4.07
CA THR A 139 30.02 37.76 -5.07
C THR A 139 28.99 36.86 -5.76
N ALA A 140 27.97 37.45 -6.38
CA ALA A 140 27.01 36.70 -7.19
C ALA A 140 27.69 35.87 -8.30
N ALA A 141 28.80 36.36 -8.87
CA ALA A 141 29.59 35.61 -9.85
C ALA A 141 30.25 34.34 -9.29
N LYS A 142 30.78 34.39 -8.05
CA LYS A 142 31.31 33.20 -7.36
C LYS A 142 30.21 32.18 -7.05
N ILE A 143 29.03 32.65 -6.66
CA ILE A 143 27.87 31.79 -6.41
C ILE A 143 27.40 31.14 -7.72
N ALA A 144 27.22 31.89 -8.80
CA ALA A 144 26.86 31.35 -10.11
C ALA A 144 27.87 30.32 -10.63
N GLN A 145 29.18 30.51 -10.39
CA GLN A 145 30.22 29.52 -10.72
C GLN A 145 30.09 28.24 -9.88
N ALA A 146 29.83 28.36 -8.57
CA ALA A 146 29.59 27.23 -7.68
C ALA A 146 28.31 26.46 -8.03
N GLU A 147 27.24 27.17 -8.37
CA GLU A 147 25.97 26.61 -8.85
C GLU A 147 26.16 25.86 -10.18
N ALA A 148 26.92 26.42 -11.12
CA ALA A 148 27.24 25.77 -12.39
C ALA A 148 28.03 24.46 -12.19
N HIS A 149 29.04 24.45 -11.33
CA HIS A 149 29.81 23.23 -10.99
C HIS A 149 28.91 22.17 -10.33
N TYR A 150 28.09 22.57 -9.34
CA TYR A 150 27.15 21.66 -8.71
C TYR A 150 26.12 21.08 -9.69
N LEU A 151 25.52 21.92 -10.54
CA LEU A 151 24.56 21.49 -11.56
C LEU A 151 25.19 20.59 -12.62
N GLN A 152 26.46 20.81 -12.98
CA GLN A 152 27.19 19.92 -13.89
C GLN A 152 27.31 18.50 -13.30
N ALA A 153 27.63 18.38 -12.01
CA ALA A 153 27.69 17.08 -11.34
C ALA A 153 26.31 16.41 -11.24
N MET A 154 25.27 17.13 -10.80
CA MET A 154 23.91 16.58 -10.72
C MET A 154 23.35 16.13 -12.07
N ARG A 155 23.55 16.90 -13.14
CA ARG A 155 23.08 16.54 -14.49
C ARG A 155 23.87 15.38 -15.10
N ALA A 156 25.02 15.02 -14.53
CA ALA A 156 25.80 13.84 -14.90
C ALA A 156 25.48 12.60 -14.04
N ASP A 157 24.69 12.74 -12.97
CA ASP A 157 24.31 11.65 -12.06
C ASP A 157 23.32 10.67 -12.70
N SER A 158 22.33 11.20 -13.42
CA SER A 158 21.35 10.40 -14.17
C SER A 158 20.63 11.20 -15.27
N GLN A 159 20.00 10.50 -16.21
CA GLN A 159 19.11 11.11 -17.23
C GLN A 159 17.92 11.84 -16.58
N VAL A 160 17.41 11.31 -15.47
CA VAL A 160 16.32 11.94 -14.70
C VAL A 160 16.82 13.24 -14.04
N ALA A 161 18.02 13.22 -13.45
CA ALA A 161 18.62 14.43 -12.89
C ALA A 161 18.96 15.49 -13.97
N ALA A 162 19.39 15.07 -15.16
CA ALA A 162 19.61 15.97 -16.29
C ALA A 162 18.35 16.76 -16.68
N ALA A 163 17.16 16.16 -16.55
CA ALA A 163 15.88 16.81 -16.80
C ALA A 163 15.35 17.62 -15.60
N LEU A 164 15.53 17.13 -14.36
CA LEU A 164 15.00 17.79 -13.16
C LEU A 164 15.81 19.02 -12.72
N PHE A 165 17.15 18.97 -12.80
CA PHE A 165 18.03 20.02 -12.28
C PHE A 165 18.25 21.13 -13.31
N ASP A 166 17.16 21.72 -13.82
CA ASP A 166 17.13 22.90 -14.69
C ASP A 166 17.73 24.15 -14.01
N THR A 167 17.44 24.31 -12.72
CA THR A 167 17.75 25.44 -11.85
C THR A 167 18.54 24.96 -10.64
N SER A 168 19.38 25.84 -10.07
CA SER A 168 20.13 25.58 -8.84
C SER A 168 19.21 25.19 -7.66
N PRO A 169 19.56 24.20 -6.82
CA PRO A 169 18.82 23.89 -5.60
C PRO A 169 18.78 25.04 -4.60
N ARG A 170 19.61 26.08 -4.78
CA ARG A 170 19.57 27.31 -4.00
C ARG A 170 18.36 28.18 -4.34
N THR A 171 17.96 28.24 -5.61
CA THR A 171 16.97 29.20 -6.13
C THR A 171 15.76 28.56 -6.82
N LYS A 172 15.71 27.22 -6.92
CA LYS A 172 14.51 26.47 -7.34
C LYS A 172 13.40 26.63 -6.29
N ASP A 173 12.21 27.10 -6.69
CA ASP A 173 11.00 26.75 -5.93
C ASP A 173 10.59 25.33 -6.32
N TYR A 174 10.41 24.50 -5.30
CA TYR A 174 10.03 23.09 -5.38
C TYR A 174 9.09 22.79 -4.22
N GLN A 175 8.28 21.75 -4.34
CA GLN A 175 7.40 21.34 -3.26
C GLN A 175 8.13 20.36 -2.32
N PRO A 176 8.49 20.78 -1.08
CA PRO A 176 9.08 19.87 -0.12
C PRO A 176 8.12 18.74 0.27
N GLY A 177 8.70 17.55 0.42
CA GLY A 177 8.05 16.41 1.06
C GLY A 177 8.28 16.41 2.57
N SER A 178 7.55 15.54 3.25
CA SER A 178 7.73 15.17 4.66
C SER A 178 7.94 13.65 4.77
N LYS A 179 8.17 13.16 6.00
CA LYS A 179 8.22 11.71 6.22
C LYS A 179 6.89 11.00 5.96
N ILE A 180 5.76 11.72 5.87
CA ILE A 180 4.42 11.14 5.63
C ILE A 180 3.98 11.33 4.17
N VAL A 181 4.27 12.48 3.56
CA VAL A 181 3.82 12.87 2.22
C VAL A 181 5.03 13.12 1.33
N ASP A 182 5.05 12.58 0.11
CA ASP A 182 6.14 12.85 -0.84
C ASP A 182 6.09 14.28 -1.38
N GLY A 183 7.26 14.87 -1.62
CA GLY A 183 7.38 16.11 -2.38
C GLY A 183 7.38 15.84 -3.89
N ASP A 184 7.71 16.87 -4.66
CA ASP A 184 7.89 16.72 -6.10
C ASP A 184 9.13 15.87 -6.46
N ALA A 185 9.30 15.60 -7.76
CA ALA A 185 10.45 14.85 -8.26
C ALA A 185 11.80 15.50 -7.93
N TYR A 186 11.87 16.83 -7.81
CA TYR A 186 13.11 17.54 -7.49
C TYR A 186 13.53 17.25 -6.04
N GLN A 187 12.60 17.38 -5.08
CA GLN A 187 12.83 16.99 -3.68
C GLN A 187 13.14 15.50 -3.55
N GLN A 188 12.36 14.64 -4.21
CA GLN A 188 12.56 13.20 -4.09
C GLN A 188 13.91 12.75 -4.68
N TYR A 189 14.40 13.39 -5.76
CA TYR A 189 15.74 13.10 -6.27
C TYR A 189 16.83 13.59 -5.30
N MET A 190 16.74 14.84 -4.82
CA MET A 190 17.68 15.39 -3.83
C MET A 190 17.80 14.50 -2.58
N ALA A 191 16.69 13.89 -2.16
CA ALA A 191 16.68 13.00 -0.99
C ALA A 191 17.46 11.69 -1.18
N MET A 192 17.73 11.25 -2.42
CA MET A 192 18.49 10.02 -2.73
C MET A 192 20.00 10.24 -2.89
N VAL A 193 20.48 11.49 -2.83
CA VAL A 193 21.91 11.84 -2.92
C VAL A 193 22.37 12.61 -1.69
N GLU A 194 23.58 12.33 -1.22
CA GLU A 194 24.28 13.23 -0.29
C GLU A 194 25.47 13.87 -1.04
N PRO A 195 25.35 15.13 -1.47
CA PRO A 195 26.44 15.81 -2.16
C PRO A 195 27.57 16.17 -1.19
N THR A 196 28.81 16.05 -1.65
CA THR A 196 30.02 16.48 -0.92
C THR A 196 31.10 16.95 -1.92
N LEU A 197 32.26 17.37 -1.41
CA LEU A 197 33.45 17.63 -2.22
C LEU A 197 34.48 16.51 -2.03
N SER A 198 35.17 16.14 -3.12
CA SER A 198 36.34 15.25 -3.07
C SER A 198 37.47 15.87 -2.23
N LEU A 199 38.15 15.03 -1.45
CA LEU A 199 39.38 15.40 -0.72
C LEU A 199 40.63 15.40 -1.62
N LEU A 200 40.55 14.76 -2.80
CA LEU A 200 41.66 14.64 -3.75
C LEU A 200 41.71 15.78 -4.75
N ASP A 201 40.57 16.17 -5.33
CA ASP A 201 40.49 17.12 -6.45
C ASP A 201 39.46 18.25 -6.26
N GLY A 202 38.66 18.22 -5.19
CA GLY A 202 37.66 19.25 -4.90
C GLY A 202 36.43 19.26 -5.80
N ARG A 203 36.23 18.26 -6.68
CA ARG A 203 35.00 18.15 -7.47
C ARG A 203 33.80 17.74 -6.61
N VAL A 204 32.60 18.05 -7.06
CA VAL A 204 31.36 17.58 -6.42
C VAL A 204 31.22 16.07 -6.62
N LEU A 205 31.03 15.36 -5.52
CA LEU A 205 30.72 13.92 -5.47
C LEU A 205 29.28 13.73 -4.99
N LEU A 206 28.60 12.72 -5.52
CA LEU A 206 27.23 12.37 -5.16
C LEU A 206 27.23 11.02 -4.47
N LEU A 207 27.18 11.06 -3.13
CA LEU A 207 27.21 9.87 -2.30
C LEU A 207 25.82 9.22 -2.28
N ASN A 208 25.81 7.90 -2.14
CA ASN A 208 24.64 7.11 -1.84
C ASN A 208 24.04 7.54 -0.48
N ASN A 209 22.74 7.82 -0.44
CA ASN A 209 22.04 8.30 0.75
C ASN A 209 20.91 7.36 1.17
N LYS A 210 20.75 7.13 2.48
CA LYS A 210 19.67 6.29 3.02
C LYS A 210 18.34 7.05 2.90
N PRO A 211 17.26 6.47 2.32
CA PRO A 211 16.02 7.21 2.15
C PRO A 211 15.40 7.58 3.51
N TYR A 212 14.94 8.82 3.65
CA TYR A 212 14.62 9.51 4.93
C TYR A 212 13.51 8.87 5.80
N ARG A 213 12.77 7.88 5.30
CA ARG A 213 11.79 7.09 6.07
C ARG A 213 12.41 5.89 6.79
N PHE A 214 13.63 5.50 6.43
CA PHE A 214 14.31 4.35 7.02
C PHE A 214 15.24 4.78 8.17
N GLY A 215 14.91 4.27 9.35
CA GLY A 215 15.82 4.26 10.50
C GLY A 215 16.94 3.24 10.31
N ASP A 216 17.34 2.57 11.37
CA ASP A 216 18.30 1.47 11.28
C ASP A 216 17.63 0.19 10.74
N TYR A 217 18.42 -0.68 10.12
CA TYR A 217 17.95 -1.93 9.51
C TYR A 217 18.82 -3.10 9.96
N LYS A 218 18.20 -4.27 10.15
CA LYS A 218 18.91 -5.53 10.42
C LYS A 218 19.45 -6.08 9.10
N THR A 219 20.60 -6.75 9.15
CA THR A 219 21.23 -7.46 8.02
C THR A 219 21.48 -8.91 8.43
N VAL A 220 21.13 -9.87 7.58
CA VAL A 220 21.28 -11.32 7.84
C VAL A 220 21.83 -12.02 6.60
N GLU A 221 22.90 -12.81 6.75
CA GLU A 221 23.46 -13.62 5.67
C GLU A 221 22.80 -15.01 5.61
N HIS A 222 22.39 -15.42 4.41
CA HIS A 222 21.57 -16.60 4.16
C HIS A 222 22.30 -17.57 3.22
N LYS A 223 22.79 -18.68 3.77
CA LYS A 223 23.47 -19.76 3.02
C LYS A 223 22.45 -20.84 2.65
N VAL A 224 22.83 -21.83 1.84
CA VAL A 224 21.93 -22.89 1.34
C VAL A 224 21.08 -23.57 2.43
N SER A 225 21.60 -23.72 3.66
CA SER A 225 20.90 -24.30 4.82
C SER A 225 19.84 -23.40 5.50
N ASP A 226 19.80 -22.11 5.17
CA ASP A 226 18.77 -21.13 5.51
C ASP A 226 18.74 -20.05 4.42
N ASP A 227 18.23 -20.40 3.24
CA ASP A 227 18.33 -19.57 2.04
C ASP A 227 17.24 -18.46 1.96
N LEU A 228 17.39 -17.53 1.02
CA LEU A 228 16.47 -16.39 0.85
C LEU A 228 15.04 -16.83 0.50
N LEU A 229 14.90 -17.83 -0.36
CA LEU A 229 13.61 -18.20 -0.96
C LEU A 229 12.87 -19.25 -0.13
N SER A 230 13.57 -20.26 0.40
CA SER A 230 12.95 -21.42 1.07
C SER A 230 13.37 -21.62 2.54
N ALA A 231 14.20 -20.73 3.11
CA ALA A 231 14.79 -20.90 4.44
C ALA A 231 15.51 -22.26 4.64
N GLY A 232 16.09 -22.81 3.57
CA GLY A 232 16.79 -24.09 3.59
C GLY A 232 15.90 -25.33 3.55
N LEU A 233 14.60 -25.18 3.27
CA LEU A 233 13.69 -26.31 3.05
C LEU A 233 13.91 -26.99 1.69
N GLY A 234 14.19 -26.21 0.64
CA GLY A 234 14.20 -26.66 -0.75
C GLY A 234 12.84 -27.25 -1.19
N ASP A 235 12.83 -27.86 -2.38
CA ASP A 235 11.66 -28.57 -2.91
C ASP A 235 11.15 -29.67 -1.96
N ALA A 236 12.06 -30.50 -1.42
CA ALA A 236 11.70 -31.63 -0.57
C ALA A 236 11.11 -31.20 0.80
N GLY A 237 11.64 -30.14 1.41
CA GLY A 237 11.10 -29.60 2.66
C GLY A 237 9.81 -28.79 2.44
N MET A 238 9.64 -28.16 1.29
CA MET A 238 8.40 -27.45 0.94
C MET A 238 7.23 -28.42 0.66
N LEU A 239 7.51 -29.60 0.13
CA LEU A 239 6.57 -30.72 -0.01
C LEU A 239 6.43 -31.57 1.28
N GLY A 240 7.24 -31.29 2.30
CA GLY A 240 7.23 -31.99 3.58
C GLY A 240 6.13 -31.50 4.54
N PRO A 241 6.11 -32.01 5.79
CA PRO A 241 5.28 -31.45 6.85
C PRO A 241 5.77 -30.04 7.25
N ALA A 242 4.89 -29.26 7.89
CA ALA A 242 5.22 -27.94 8.40
C ALA A 242 6.46 -27.96 9.31
N PRO A 243 7.42 -27.01 9.18
CA PRO A 243 8.71 -27.07 9.87
C PRO A 243 8.63 -27.12 11.39
N GLY A 244 7.60 -26.49 11.98
CA GLY A 244 7.36 -26.50 13.41
C GLY A 244 8.33 -25.62 14.21
N TYR A 245 8.35 -25.83 15.52
CA TYR A 245 9.12 -25.05 16.49
C TYR A 245 9.75 -26.00 17.51
N SER A 246 11.04 -25.81 17.81
CA SER A 246 11.88 -26.77 18.53
C SER A 246 12.21 -26.37 19.97
N GLY A 247 11.89 -25.14 20.37
CA GLY A 247 12.29 -24.57 21.66
C GLY A 247 11.56 -25.13 22.89
N LEU A 248 12.34 -25.42 23.93
CA LEU A 248 11.81 -25.84 25.24
C LEU A 248 10.82 -24.81 25.80
N LEU A 249 9.78 -25.30 26.49
CA LEU A 249 8.68 -24.50 27.06
C LEU A 249 7.96 -23.62 26.02
N GLY A 250 7.98 -24.04 24.75
CA GLY A 250 7.37 -23.31 23.62
C GLY A 250 8.09 -22.00 23.31
N SER A 251 9.39 -21.91 23.57
CA SER A 251 10.24 -20.83 23.03
C SER A 251 10.37 -20.97 21.52
N VAL A 252 10.62 -19.86 20.83
CA VAL A 252 10.80 -19.80 19.36
C VAL A 252 11.93 -18.84 19.02
N THR A 253 12.55 -19.04 17.87
CA THR A 253 13.57 -18.15 17.30
C THR A 253 13.05 -17.42 16.05
N ALA A 254 13.67 -16.28 15.74
CA ALA A 254 13.41 -15.54 14.50
C ALA A 254 13.61 -16.40 13.23
N ALA A 255 14.59 -17.33 13.25
CA ALA A 255 14.85 -18.23 12.13
C ALA A 255 13.73 -19.28 11.93
N GLU A 256 13.19 -19.84 13.02
CA GLU A 256 12.01 -20.73 12.96
C GLU A 256 10.77 -19.97 12.49
N LEU A 257 10.57 -18.72 12.96
CA LEU A 257 9.46 -17.87 12.52
C LEU A 257 9.56 -17.51 11.03
N ARG A 258 10.73 -17.08 10.56
CA ARG A 258 11.04 -16.85 9.13
C ARG A 258 10.73 -18.09 8.29
N LYS A 259 11.23 -19.26 8.72
CA LYS A 259 11.06 -20.55 8.05
C LYS A 259 9.59 -20.98 7.95
N ASN A 260 8.83 -20.90 9.04
CA ASN A 260 7.40 -21.24 9.02
C ASN A 260 6.59 -20.20 8.23
N ALA A 261 6.93 -18.90 8.29
CA ALA A 261 6.25 -17.86 7.51
C ALA A 261 6.42 -18.08 6.00
N ILE A 262 7.62 -18.44 5.55
CA ILE A 262 7.92 -18.76 4.15
C ILE A 262 7.20 -20.05 3.72
N TYR A 263 7.21 -21.11 4.53
CA TYR A 263 6.45 -22.34 4.25
C TYR A 263 4.94 -22.05 4.12
N ASN A 264 4.36 -21.35 5.09
CA ASN A 264 2.95 -20.99 5.12
C ASN A 264 2.56 -20.09 3.92
N ALA A 265 3.45 -19.18 3.49
CA ALA A 265 3.23 -18.37 2.29
C ALA A 265 3.07 -19.23 1.03
N TYR A 266 3.95 -20.22 0.81
CA TYR A 266 3.81 -21.13 -0.33
C TYR A 266 2.52 -21.96 -0.25
N HIS A 267 2.24 -22.58 0.90
CA HIS A 267 1.05 -23.41 1.10
C HIS A 267 -0.28 -22.63 1.06
N ALA A 268 -0.27 -21.31 1.28
CA ALA A 268 -1.44 -20.45 1.13
C ALA A 268 -1.67 -19.95 -0.31
N LEU A 269 -0.63 -19.93 -1.15
CA LEU A 269 -0.61 -19.16 -2.41
C LEU A 269 -0.24 -19.98 -3.65
N THR A 270 0.05 -21.28 -3.52
CA THR A 270 0.52 -22.10 -4.64
C THR A 270 0.01 -23.54 -4.49
N ASP A 271 -0.54 -24.09 -5.57
CA ASP A 271 -0.70 -25.55 -5.69
C ASP A 271 0.71 -26.18 -5.76
N LEU A 272 1.05 -26.97 -4.76
CA LEU A 272 2.33 -27.71 -4.69
C LEU A 272 2.17 -29.17 -5.14
N SER A 273 0.98 -29.58 -5.58
CA SER A 273 0.72 -30.96 -6.01
C SER A 273 1.26 -31.22 -7.42
N ALA A 274 1.85 -32.40 -7.62
CA ALA A 274 2.32 -32.83 -8.93
C ALA A 274 1.17 -32.88 -9.96
N ASN A 275 -0.02 -33.34 -9.54
CA ASN A 275 -1.22 -33.34 -10.39
C ASN A 275 -1.73 -31.92 -10.69
N GLY A 276 -1.50 -30.94 -9.81
CA GLY A 276 -1.79 -29.53 -10.08
C GLY A 276 -0.90 -28.94 -11.18
N GLY A 277 0.31 -29.49 -11.38
CA GLY A 277 1.30 -29.02 -12.36
C GLY A 277 2.62 -28.57 -11.75
N TYR A 278 2.79 -28.65 -10.43
CA TYR A 278 4.03 -28.26 -9.74
C TYR A 278 5.22 -29.11 -10.22
N GLY A 279 6.25 -28.44 -10.75
CA GLY A 279 7.42 -29.06 -11.35
C GLY A 279 7.28 -29.48 -12.82
N ALA A 280 6.08 -29.39 -13.40
CA ALA A 280 5.82 -29.75 -14.81
C ALA A 280 5.38 -28.54 -15.66
N LEU A 281 4.56 -27.64 -15.10
CA LEU A 281 4.04 -26.42 -15.74
C LEU A 281 4.62 -25.14 -15.14
N TRP A 282 5.14 -25.21 -13.91
CA TRP A 282 5.97 -24.18 -13.27
C TRP A 282 7.11 -24.85 -12.48
N PRO A 283 8.27 -24.20 -12.30
CA PRO A 283 9.44 -24.84 -11.72
C PRO A 283 9.28 -25.10 -10.21
N LYS A 284 9.96 -26.14 -9.73
CA LYS A 284 10.11 -26.48 -8.31
C LYS A 284 10.84 -25.39 -7.52
N VAL A 285 10.53 -25.23 -6.24
CA VAL A 285 11.23 -24.33 -5.31
C VAL A 285 12.72 -24.72 -5.23
N SER A 286 13.60 -23.72 -5.33
CA SER A 286 15.05 -23.90 -5.25
C SER A 286 15.64 -23.08 -4.11
N GLN A 287 16.76 -23.51 -3.55
CA GLN A 287 17.49 -22.74 -2.55
C GLN A 287 18.28 -21.61 -3.24
N VAL A 288 18.15 -20.37 -2.77
CA VAL A 288 18.87 -19.19 -3.29
C VAL A 288 19.65 -18.50 -2.16
N PRO A 289 20.98 -18.65 -2.07
CA PRO A 289 21.78 -17.97 -1.05
C PRO A 289 21.93 -16.47 -1.36
N GLY A 290 22.20 -15.67 -0.33
CA GLY A 290 22.41 -14.23 -0.43
C GLY A 290 22.35 -13.52 0.92
N VAL A 291 21.89 -12.27 0.91
CA VAL A 291 21.74 -11.43 2.10
C VAL A 291 20.33 -10.83 2.17
N GLU A 292 19.82 -10.67 3.38
CA GLU A 292 18.51 -10.15 3.71
C GLU A 292 18.64 -8.89 4.57
N TYR A 293 17.93 -7.83 4.20
CA TYR A 293 17.88 -6.55 4.91
C TYR A 293 16.45 -6.25 5.36
N LEU A 294 16.27 -5.95 6.65
CA LEU A 294 14.97 -5.74 7.29
C LEU A 294 14.93 -4.36 7.94
N GLY A 295 14.05 -3.47 7.47
CA GLY A 295 13.89 -2.13 8.02
C GLY A 295 12.43 -1.65 8.00
N TYR A 296 12.09 -0.68 8.85
CA TYR A 296 10.81 0.00 8.80
C TYR A 296 10.91 1.30 7.98
N ALA A 297 9.90 1.55 7.13
CA ALA A 297 9.62 2.89 6.61
C ALA A 297 8.59 3.60 7.53
N ASP A 298 8.98 4.70 8.14
CA ASP A 298 8.23 5.36 9.21
C ASP A 298 8.52 6.88 9.33
N SER A 299 7.74 7.59 10.16
CA SER A 299 8.01 8.96 10.61
C SER A 299 9.24 9.05 11.56
N GLY A 300 9.68 7.94 12.12
CA GLY A 300 10.65 7.86 13.22
C GLY A 300 9.99 7.95 14.61
N ASP A 301 8.66 7.95 14.68
CA ASP A 301 7.86 7.92 15.91
C ASP A 301 7.31 6.51 16.21
N GLY A 302 7.37 5.59 15.24
CA GLY A 302 6.85 4.23 15.31
C GLY A 302 5.35 4.12 15.07
N SER A 303 4.70 5.13 14.50
CA SER A 303 3.25 5.13 14.25
C SER A 303 2.84 4.28 13.03
N ARG A 304 3.66 4.27 11.97
CA ARG A 304 3.39 3.53 10.72
C ARG A 304 4.16 2.22 10.65
N ASN A 305 5.46 2.23 11.00
CA ASN A 305 6.41 1.12 10.93
C ASN A 305 6.11 0.13 9.80
N VAL A 306 6.13 0.61 8.55
CA VAL A 306 5.86 -0.22 7.37
C VAL A 306 7.01 -1.21 7.21
N SER A 307 6.76 -2.51 7.38
CA SER A 307 7.82 -3.51 7.31
C SER A 307 8.31 -3.64 5.87
N THR A 308 9.61 -3.42 5.66
CA THR A 308 10.27 -3.50 4.36
C THR A 308 11.41 -4.51 4.43
N LEU A 309 11.50 -5.30 3.37
CA LEU A 309 12.45 -6.39 3.21
C LEU A 309 13.15 -6.21 1.87
N VAL A 310 14.48 -6.30 1.84
CA VAL A 310 15.26 -6.37 0.59
C VAL A 310 16.15 -7.61 0.63
N GLN A 311 16.00 -8.47 -0.36
CA GLN A 311 16.79 -9.69 -0.53
C GLN A 311 17.72 -9.53 -1.73
N ILE A 312 19.02 -9.74 -1.55
CA ILE A 312 20.01 -9.66 -2.64
C ILE A 312 20.70 -11.02 -2.76
N PRO A 313 20.44 -11.80 -3.83
CA PRO A 313 21.06 -13.10 -4.02
C PRO A 313 22.57 -12.95 -4.26
N ASP A 314 23.35 -13.98 -3.92
CA ASP A 314 24.80 -13.98 -4.23
C ASP A 314 25.09 -14.10 -5.75
N ALA A 315 24.08 -14.45 -6.53
CA ALA A 315 24.11 -14.48 -8.00
C ALA A 315 23.73 -13.13 -8.66
N PHE A 316 23.76 -12.01 -7.92
CA PHE A 316 23.41 -10.69 -8.45
C PHE A 316 24.45 -10.15 -9.45
N ASP A 317 24.04 -9.91 -10.69
CA ASP A 317 24.89 -9.38 -11.76
C ASP A 317 24.91 -7.84 -11.71
N THR A 318 26.06 -7.26 -11.33
CA THR A 318 26.27 -5.80 -11.30
C THR A 318 26.46 -5.17 -12.68
N GLN A 319 26.63 -5.95 -13.75
CA GLN A 319 26.66 -5.49 -15.14
C GLN A 319 25.26 -5.47 -15.78
N LYS A 320 24.31 -6.21 -15.20
CA LYS A 320 22.89 -6.26 -15.60
C LYS A 320 21.98 -6.24 -14.37
N PRO A 321 22.07 -5.20 -13.53
CA PRO A 321 21.32 -5.16 -12.28
C PRO A 321 19.82 -5.19 -12.57
N CYS A 322 19.08 -5.94 -11.76
CA CYS A 322 17.62 -6.00 -11.84
C CYS A 322 16.98 -6.09 -10.47
N ILE A 323 15.81 -5.46 -10.33
CA ILE A 323 15.01 -5.43 -9.11
C ILE A 323 13.61 -5.94 -9.44
N VAL A 324 13.13 -6.94 -8.70
CA VAL A 324 11.71 -7.35 -8.73
C VAL A 324 11.06 -6.87 -7.44
N VAL A 325 10.03 -6.05 -7.57
CA VAL A 325 9.40 -5.37 -6.44
C VAL A 325 8.10 -6.08 -6.13
N VAL A 326 8.01 -6.73 -4.97
CA VAL A 326 6.89 -7.58 -4.56
C VAL A 326 6.26 -7.06 -3.27
N PRO A 327 5.30 -6.12 -3.34
CA PRO A 327 4.45 -5.81 -2.20
C PRO A 327 3.69 -7.07 -1.76
N SER A 328 3.68 -7.36 -0.46
CA SER A 328 3.06 -8.58 0.09
C SER A 328 1.63 -8.75 -0.40
N THR A 329 1.24 -9.97 -0.75
CA THR A 329 -0.15 -10.29 -1.07
C THR A 329 -1.01 -10.31 0.19
N GLY A 330 -2.30 -9.99 0.05
CA GLY A 330 -3.19 -9.79 1.19
C GLY A 330 -2.77 -8.65 2.13
N LEU A 331 -3.23 -8.74 3.37
CA LEU A 331 -2.82 -7.88 4.48
C LEU A 331 -1.60 -8.44 5.25
N ALA A 332 -0.94 -9.48 4.72
CA ALA A 332 0.06 -10.25 5.43
C ALA A 332 1.45 -9.58 5.51
N GLY A 333 2.35 -10.18 6.29
CA GLY A 333 3.73 -9.74 6.44
C GLY A 333 4.62 -9.95 5.21
N ILE A 334 5.84 -9.44 5.30
CA ILE A 334 6.86 -9.43 4.22
C ILE A 334 7.06 -10.80 3.53
N TYR A 335 7.13 -11.92 4.28
CA TYR A 335 7.44 -13.23 3.70
C TYR A 335 6.34 -13.83 2.80
N THR A 336 5.13 -13.25 2.72
CA THR A 336 4.13 -13.68 1.71
C THR A 336 4.47 -13.24 0.29
N ALA A 337 5.51 -12.42 0.12
CA ALA A 337 6.11 -12.12 -1.18
C ALA A 337 6.87 -13.32 -1.80
N ASN A 338 7.42 -14.24 -0.98
CA ASN A 338 8.33 -15.30 -1.43
C ASN A 338 7.85 -16.10 -2.66
N PRO A 339 6.58 -16.57 -2.73
CA PRO A 339 6.10 -17.32 -3.89
C PRO A 339 6.02 -16.52 -5.20
N THR A 340 6.10 -15.18 -5.16
CA THR A 340 6.20 -14.32 -6.36
C THR A 340 7.65 -13.87 -6.59
N ALA A 341 8.38 -13.57 -5.51
CA ALA A 341 9.81 -13.25 -5.51
C ALA A 341 10.69 -14.34 -6.15
N GLU A 342 10.25 -15.61 -6.07
CA GLU A 342 10.87 -16.78 -6.71
C GLU A 342 11.38 -16.52 -8.13
N TRP A 343 10.57 -15.86 -8.98
CA TRP A 343 10.92 -15.63 -10.38
C TRP A 343 12.16 -14.73 -10.53
N GLY A 344 12.29 -13.72 -9.65
CA GLY A 344 13.39 -12.75 -9.65
C GLY A 344 14.66 -13.29 -9.00
N LEU A 345 14.54 -13.91 -7.82
CA LEU A 345 15.69 -14.51 -7.12
C LEU A 345 16.37 -15.60 -7.96
N LYS A 346 15.60 -16.42 -8.68
CA LYS A 346 16.12 -17.43 -9.63
C LYS A 346 16.85 -16.84 -10.85
N ARG A 347 16.68 -15.54 -11.12
CA ARG A 347 17.34 -14.79 -12.22
C ARG A 347 18.47 -13.90 -11.72
N GLY A 348 18.83 -13.98 -10.44
CA GLY A 348 19.85 -13.11 -9.82
C GLY A 348 19.37 -11.70 -9.50
N CYS A 349 18.10 -11.36 -9.75
CA CYS A 349 17.58 -10.04 -9.38
C CYS A 349 17.48 -9.88 -7.87
N ALA A 350 17.76 -8.67 -7.38
CA ALA A 350 17.38 -8.28 -6.03
C ALA A 350 15.86 -8.23 -5.94
N VAL A 351 15.30 -8.49 -4.75
CA VAL A 351 13.86 -8.39 -4.50
C VAL A 351 13.60 -7.37 -3.41
N ALA A 352 12.69 -6.43 -3.69
CA ALA A 352 12.25 -5.40 -2.76
C ALA A 352 10.79 -5.67 -2.35
N VAL A 353 10.50 -5.71 -1.05
CA VAL A 353 9.23 -6.18 -0.49
C VAL A 353 8.72 -5.20 0.57
N THR A 354 7.39 -5.02 0.65
CA THR A 354 6.75 -4.25 1.72
C THR A 354 5.45 -4.90 2.18
N ASP A 355 5.18 -4.90 3.49
CA ASP A 355 3.87 -5.25 4.07
C ASP A 355 2.76 -4.24 3.70
N LYS A 356 3.14 -3.10 3.10
CA LYS A 356 2.29 -1.97 2.69
C LYS A 356 1.65 -1.20 3.86
N GLY A 357 2.13 -1.38 5.08
CA GLY A 357 1.50 -0.85 6.30
C GLY A 357 0.37 -1.72 6.84
N ALA A 358 0.21 -2.95 6.32
CA ALA A 358 -0.62 -3.98 6.92
C ALA A 358 0.24 -4.87 7.85
N GLY A 359 0.66 -6.05 7.38
CA GLY A 359 1.43 -7.01 8.15
C GLY A 359 0.58 -7.78 9.16
N THR A 360 1.13 -8.87 9.72
CA THR A 360 0.45 -9.63 10.77
C THR A 360 0.16 -8.75 11.99
N GLY A 361 1.09 -7.85 12.34
CA GLY A 361 0.79 -6.55 12.95
C GLY A 361 -0.18 -6.55 14.14
N ALA A 362 -0.12 -7.55 15.01
CA ALA A 362 -1.12 -7.75 16.06
C ALA A 362 -0.61 -7.33 17.44
N GLU A 363 -1.50 -6.88 18.32
CA GLU A 363 -1.23 -6.63 19.75
C GLU A 363 -2.24 -7.41 20.60
N TYR A 364 -1.78 -8.13 21.62
CA TYR A 364 -2.67 -8.81 22.58
C TYR A 364 -3.04 -7.85 23.71
N ILE A 365 -4.29 -7.38 23.73
CA ILE A 365 -4.73 -6.21 24.52
C ILE A 365 -4.57 -6.46 26.02
N ASP A 366 -4.74 -7.70 26.51
CA ASP A 366 -4.55 -8.07 27.93
C ASP A 366 -3.15 -7.75 28.48
N THR A 367 -2.12 -7.63 27.63
CA THR A 367 -0.70 -7.47 28.02
C THR A 367 0.06 -6.36 27.27
N GLY A 368 -0.43 -5.96 26.10
CA GLY A 368 0.26 -5.04 25.18
C GLY A 368 1.47 -5.65 24.46
N GLU A 369 1.60 -6.98 24.43
CA GLU A 369 2.64 -7.68 23.66
C GLU A 369 2.33 -7.61 22.15
N SER A 370 3.33 -7.23 21.34
CA SER A 370 3.28 -7.17 19.88
C SER A 370 4.62 -7.66 19.27
N TYR A 371 4.79 -7.58 17.95
CA TYR A 371 5.86 -8.25 17.20
C TYR A 371 6.92 -7.26 16.70
N GLN A 372 8.19 -7.65 16.75
CA GLN A 372 9.27 -6.98 16.03
C GLN A 372 9.27 -7.38 14.54
N ILE A 373 10.11 -6.74 13.71
CA ILE A 373 10.19 -6.99 12.26
C ILE A 373 10.58 -8.43 11.88
N ASP A 374 11.27 -9.13 12.77
CA ASP A 374 11.67 -10.54 12.64
C ASP A 374 10.66 -11.53 13.27
N GLY A 375 9.51 -11.03 13.71
CA GLY A 375 8.43 -11.81 14.31
C GLY A 375 8.58 -12.11 15.80
N MET A 376 9.69 -11.74 16.44
CA MET A 376 9.86 -11.96 17.89
C MET A 376 8.90 -11.06 18.68
N LEU A 377 8.24 -11.60 19.72
CA LEU A 377 7.42 -10.78 20.62
C LEU A 377 8.30 -9.76 21.37
N GLY A 378 7.87 -8.50 21.38
CA GLY A 378 8.41 -7.41 22.17
C GLY A 378 7.47 -7.03 23.32
N SER A 379 8.07 -6.49 24.39
CA SER A 379 7.36 -6.01 25.58
C SER A 379 6.53 -4.76 25.28
N SER A 380 5.41 -4.59 26.00
CA SER A 380 4.62 -3.35 26.01
C SER A 380 5.42 -2.13 26.51
N SER A 381 6.51 -2.33 27.25
CA SER A 381 7.48 -1.29 27.62
C SER A 381 8.48 -0.91 26.51
N GLY A 382 8.47 -1.61 25.37
CA GLY A 382 9.37 -1.32 24.24
C GLY A 382 9.06 0.02 23.56
N THR A 383 10.10 0.65 23.00
CA THR A 383 9.99 1.83 22.15
C THR A 383 9.18 1.51 20.90
N THR A 384 8.24 2.39 20.54
CA THR A 384 7.32 2.25 19.40
C THR A 384 8.06 1.94 18.10
N THR A 385 9.22 2.54 17.88
CA THR A 385 10.09 2.39 16.70
C THR A 385 10.63 0.97 16.44
N THR A 386 10.38 0.00 17.33
CA THR A 386 10.85 -1.40 17.16
C THR A 386 9.73 -2.40 16.84
N LEU A 387 8.46 -2.05 17.09
CA LEU A 387 7.31 -2.95 16.95
C LEU A 387 6.57 -2.70 15.64
N GLN A 388 6.10 -3.75 14.96
CA GLN A 388 5.30 -3.64 13.73
C GLN A 388 4.05 -2.79 13.97
N PHE A 389 3.48 -2.88 15.17
CA PHE A 389 2.27 -2.19 15.61
C PHE A 389 2.34 -1.90 17.11
N LYS A 390 1.71 -0.81 17.55
CA LYS A 390 1.37 -0.56 18.95
C LYS A 390 0.09 0.26 19.00
N THR A 391 -0.84 -0.08 19.87
CA THR A 391 -2.12 0.63 20.04
C THR A 391 -1.97 1.99 20.71
N GLY A 392 -0.94 2.13 21.55
CA GLY A 392 -0.70 3.31 22.38
C GLY A 392 -1.47 3.32 23.71
N TYR A 393 -2.35 2.35 23.99
CA TYR A 393 -3.18 2.36 25.20
C TYR A 393 -2.34 2.37 26.48
N THR A 394 -2.87 3.00 27.52
CA THR A 394 -2.40 2.94 28.90
C THR A 394 -2.69 1.58 29.54
N ASN A 395 -2.15 1.34 30.73
CA ASN A 395 -2.48 0.14 31.50
C ASN A 395 -3.90 0.18 32.08
N GLU A 396 -4.45 1.38 32.32
CA GLU A 396 -5.79 1.58 32.86
C GLU A 396 -6.85 1.24 31.80
N GLU A 397 -6.74 1.80 30.59
CA GLU A 397 -7.60 1.45 29.44
C GLU A 397 -7.57 -0.06 29.16
N ARG A 398 -6.38 -0.69 29.23
CA ARG A 398 -6.24 -2.15 29.11
C ARG A 398 -6.99 -2.92 30.21
N GLN A 399 -6.91 -2.53 31.48
CA GLN A 399 -7.64 -3.25 32.55
C GLN A 399 -9.15 -3.03 32.47
N LEU A 400 -9.60 -1.81 32.16
CA LEU A 400 -11.02 -1.50 32.01
C LEU A 400 -11.63 -2.32 30.86
N TYR A 401 -11.07 -2.23 29.66
CA TYR A 401 -11.57 -2.99 28.51
C TYR A 401 -11.49 -4.51 28.73
N LYS A 402 -10.45 -5.01 29.41
CA LYS A 402 -10.31 -6.44 29.75
C LYS A 402 -11.37 -6.95 30.73
N ALA A 403 -11.99 -6.09 31.55
CA ALA A 403 -13.05 -6.50 32.47
C ALA A 403 -14.30 -6.98 31.72
N ASP A 404 -14.72 -6.24 30.68
CA ASP A 404 -15.88 -6.54 29.85
C ASP A 404 -15.54 -7.42 28.63
N HIS A 405 -14.32 -7.28 28.11
CA HIS A 405 -13.84 -7.90 26.88
C HIS A 405 -12.43 -8.50 27.05
N PRO A 406 -12.27 -9.56 27.86
CA PRO A 406 -10.98 -10.21 28.07
C PRO A 406 -10.46 -10.93 26.82
N HIS A 407 -9.14 -11.09 26.73
CA HIS A 407 -8.44 -11.94 25.77
C HIS A 407 -8.54 -11.51 24.31
N ARG A 408 -8.63 -10.20 24.07
CA ARG A 408 -8.81 -9.63 22.72
C ARG A 408 -7.49 -9.23 22.05
N PHE A 409 -7.53 -9.15 20.73
CA PHE A 409 -6.44 -8.68 19.88
C PHE A 409 -6.81 -7.42 19.11
N ALA A 410 -5.84 -6.52 18.93
CA ALA A 410 -5.88 -5.45 17.96
C ALA A 410 -4.99 -5.79 16.75
N PHE A 411 -5.38 -5.36 15.53
CA PHE A 411 -4.61 -5.59 14.30
C PHE A 411 -4.36 -4.27 13.58
N LYS A 412 -3.11 -4.06 13.14
CA LYS A 412 -2.62 -2.83 12.55
C LYS A 412 -3.48 -2.26 11.44
N PHE A 413 -3.85 -3.07 10.44
CA PHE A 413 -4.63 -2.57 9.31
C PHE A 413 -6.00 -2.03 9.74
N ALA A 414 -6.67 -2.71 10.69
CA ALA A 414 -7.99 -2.34 11.17
C ALA A 414 -7.97 -1.22 12.24
N HIS A 415 -6.98 -1.21 13.14
CA HIS A 415 -7.01 -0.44 14.40
C HIS A 415 -5.83 0.52 14.61
N SER A 416 -5.00 0.76 13.59
CA SER A 416 -3.94 1.80 13.65
C SER A 416 -4.46 3.24 13.55
N ARG A 417 -5.77 3.43 13.30
CA ARG A 417 -6.42 4.74 13.08
C ARG A 417 -5.88 5.52 11.85
N HIS A 418 -5.00 4.89 11.08
CA HIS A 418 -4.51 5.37 9.78
C HIS A 418 -5.35 4.76 8.64
N ASN A 419 -5.12 5.22 7.41
CA ASN A 419 -5.62 4.58 6.19
C ASN A 419 -4.42 4.01 5.40
N PRO A 420 -3.95 2.78 5.65
CA PRO A 420 -2.72 2.28 5.04
C PRO A 420 -2.77 2.23 3.51
N GLN A 421 -3.96 2.01 2.94
CA GLN A 421 -4.16 1.89 1.49
C GLN A 421 -3.81 3.17 0.72
N GLN A 422 -4.02 4.35 1.32
CA GLN A 422 -3.64 5.65 0.76
C GLN A 422 -2.14 5.73 0.44
N HIS A 423 -1.32 4.98 1.17
CA HIS A 423 0.13 4.98 1.09
C HIS A 423 0.72 3.73 0.39
N TRP A 424 -0.09 2.77 -0.10
CA TRP A 424 0.42 1.54 -0.72
C TRP A 424 1.40 1.78 -1.88
N GLY A 425 1.13 2.77 -2.73
CA GLY A 425 2.05 3.18 -3.80
C GLY A 425 3.36 3.80 -3.28
N GLN A 426 3.26 4.68 -2.28
CA GLN A 426 4.42 5.30 -1.61
C GLN A 426 5.31 4.23 -0.96
N ASN A 427 4.72 3.36 -0.14
CA ASN A 427 5.40 2.27 0.56
C ASN A 427 6.15 1.33 -0.43
N THR A 428 5.58 1.12 -1.62
CA THR A 428 6.19 0.32 -2.70
C THR A 428 7.37 1.04 -3.36
N LEU A 429 7.23 2.35 -3.66
CA LEU A 429 8.32 3.17 -4.19
C LEU A 429 9.47 3.33 -3.17
N ASP A 430 9.15 3.41 -1.88
CA ASP A 430 10.17 3.50 -0.82
C ASP A 430 10.96 2.20 -0.66
N ALA A 431 10.34 1.03 -0.88
CA ALA A 431 11.05 -0.24 -0.99
C ALA A 431 12.04 -0.26 -2.17
N ILE A 432 11.71 0.35 -3.31
CA ILE A 432 12.62 0.52 -4.45
C ILE A 432 13.79 1.45 -4.09
N LYS A 433 13.50 2.62 -3.51
CA LYS A 433 14.53 3.57 -3.04
C LYS A 433 15.50 2.91 -2.06
N PHE A 434 14.98 2.07 -1.15
CA PHE A 434 15.80 1.32 -0.19
C PHE A 434 16.64 0.21 -0.86
N ALA A 435 16.10 -0.49 -1.87
CA ALA A 435 16.87 -1.47 -2.64
C ALA A 435 18.01 -0.80 -3.44
N PHE A 436 17.76 0.33 -4.11
CA PHE A 436 18.82 1.10 -4.76
C PHE A 436 19.90 1.57 -3.77
N TYR A 437 19.50 2.03 -2.58
CA TYR A 437 20.45 2.38 -1.52
C TYR A 437 21.32 1.17 -1.12
N LEU A 438 20.72 0.02 -0.78
CA LEU A 438 21.44 -1.18 -0.34
C LEU A 438 22.34 -1.77 -1.43
N LEU A 439 21.91 -1.74 -2.69
CA LEU A 439 22.70 -2.16 -3.84
C LEU A 439 23.96 -1.30 -4.01
N ASN A 440 23.86 0.02 -3.87
CA ASN A 440 25.01 0.91 -3.90
C ASN A 440 25.88 0.80 -2.63
N GLU A 441 25.32 0.50 -1.46
CA GLU A 441 26.13 0.18 -0.28
C GLU A 441 26.97 -1.09 -0.50
N ARG A 442 26.36 -2.19 -0.97
CA ARG A 442 27.07 -3.47 -1.21
C ARG A 442 28.07 -3.35 -2.36
N PHE A 443 27.66 -2.83 -3.52
CA PHE A 443 28.42 -2.91 -4.78
C PHE A 443 28.97 -1.60 -5.33
N GLY A 444 28.55 -0.44 -4.82
CA GLY A 444 28.99 0.86 -5.32
C GLY A 444 30.50 1.11 -5.09
N PRO A 445 31.15 1.94 -5.94
CA PRO A 445 32.53 2.39 -5.71
C PRO A 445 32.67 3.12 -4.37
N VAL A 446 33.81 2.95 -3.71
CA VAL A 446 34.16 3.70 -2.51
C VAL A 446 34.64 5.10 -2.91
N ALA A 447 34.04 6.13 -2.33
CA ALA A 447 34.47 7.52 -2.47
C ALA A 447 35.69 7.80 -1.56
N ASP A 448 36.49 8.79 -1.94
CA ASP A 448 37.61 9.34 -1.15
C ASP A 448 37.17 10.10 0.13
N VAL A 449 35.87 10.07 0.45
CA VAL A 449 35.26 10.75 1.61
C VAL A 449 34.72 9.72 2.60
N GLY A 450 35.48 9.44 3.66
CA GLY A 450 35.02 8.68 4.82
C GLY A 450 34.58 7.23 4.56
N GLY A 451 35.03 6.62 3.47
CA GLY A 451 34.63 5.26 3.07
C GLY A 451 33.18 5.15 2.56
N ARG A 452 32.50 6.28 2.34
CA ARG A 452 31.13 6.31 1.78
C ARG A 452 31.11 5.82 0.34
N LYS A 453 29.92 5.46 -0.13
CA LYS A 453 29.70 4.87 -1.44
C LYS A 453 29.20 5.91 -2.45
N LEU A 454 29.70 5.84 -3.68
CA LEU A 454 29.12 6.54 -4.82
C LEU A 454 27.90 5.75 -5.34
N ARG A 455 26.96 6.45 -5.99
CA ARG A 455 25.89 5.77 -6.74
C ARG A 455 26.40 5.38 -8.12
N SER A 456 26.22 4.12 -8.49
CA SER A 456 26.54 3.56 -9.81
C SER A 456 25.48 2.57 -10.31
N ILE A 457 24.69 1.98 -9.42
CA ILE A 457 23.47 1.24 -9.74
C ILE A 457 22.30 2.24 -9.67
N LEU A 458 21.70 2.51 -10.83
CA LEU A 458 20.78 3.63 -11.08
C LEU A 458 19.57 3.14 -11.91
N PRO A 459 18.42 3.85 -11.88
CA PRO A 459 17.24 3.43 -12.64
C PRO A 459 17.53 3.18 -14.13
N GLU A 460 18.25 4.05 -14.81
CA GLU A 460 18.54 3.90 -16.25
C GLU A 460 19.47 2.72 -16.62
N ASN A 461 20.09 2.06 -15.65
CA ASN A 461 20.92 0.88 -15.88
C ASN A 461 20.40 -0.39 -15.18
N THR A 462 19.27 -0.29 -14.47
CA THR A 462 18.73 -1.35 -13.62
C THR A 462 17.30 -1.70 -14.03
N SER A 463 17.04 -2.90 -14.52
CA SER A 463 15.68 -3.29 -14.92
C SER A 463 14.78 -3.50 -13.69
N VAL A 464 13.78 -2.64 -13.49
CA VAL A 464 12.85 -2.69 -12.36
C VAL A 464 11.46 -3.14 -12.79
N ILE A 465 11.07 -4.34 -12.35
CA ILE A 465 9.73 -4.91 -12.58
C ILE A 465 8.94 -4.91 -11.27
N LEU A 466 7.80 -4.21 -11.26
CA LEU A 466 6.80 -4.39 -10.21
C LEU A 466 6.04 -5.70 -10.43
N ALA A 467 5.90 -6.52 -9.38
CA ALA A 467 5.19 -7.78 -9.40
C ALA A 467 4.26 -7.93 -8.19
N GLY A 468 3.03 -8.42 -8.35
CA GLY A 468 2.13 -8.57 -7.20
C GLY A 468 0.83 -9.31 -7.47
N SER A 469 0.17 -9.76 -6.40
CA SER A 469 -1.17 -10.34 -6.44
C SER A 469 -2.08 -9.69 -5.39
N ALA A 470 -3.40 -9.73 -5.61
CA ALA A 470 -4.41 -9.25 -4.66
C ALA A 470 -4.18 -7.77 -4.25
N GLU A 471 -4.14 -7.46 -2.95
CA GLU A 471 -3.76 -6.14 -2.42
C GLU A 471 -2.36 -5.68 -2.86
N GLY A 472 -1.43 -6.62 -3.05
CA GLY A 472 -0.12 -6.35 -3.63
C GLY A 472 -0.20 -5.88 -5.08
N ALA A 473 -1.13 -6.44 -5.87
CA ALA A 473 -1.42 -5.96 -7.23
C ALA A 473 -2.01 -4.54 -7.23
N THR A 474 -2.91 -4.21 -6.28
CA THR A 474 -3.39 -2.81 -6.11
C THR A 474 -2.25 -1.85 -5.76
N ALA A 475 -1.30 -2.28 -4.91
CA ALA A 475 -0.14 -1.49 -4.55
C ALA A 475 0.82 -1.24 -5.72
N VAL A 476 1.02 -2.25 -6.59
CA VAL A 476 1.77 -2.12 -7.85
C VAL A 476 1.17 -1.06 -8.75
N LEU A 477 -0.17 -1.04 -8.93
CA LEU A 477 -0.84 0.01 -9.70
C LEU A 477 -0.65 1.40 -9.06
N ALA A 478 -0.86 1.51 -7.74
CA ALA A 478 -0.65 2.75 -6.99
C ALA A 478 0.79 3.27 -7.05
N ALA A 479 1.78 2.40 -7.23
CA ALA A 479 3.18 2.75 -7.38
C ALA A 479 3.51 3.22 -8.80
N ALA A 480 3.07 2.48 -9.83
CA ALA A 480 3.34 2.82 -11.24
C ALA A 480 2.77 4.20 -11.64
N GLU A 481 1.59 4.55 -11.09
CA GLU A 481 0.95 5.87 -11.28
C GLU A 481 1.69 7.01 -10.57
N ARG A 482 2.31 6.74 -9.41
CA ARG A 482 2.99 7.74 -8.56
C ARG A 482 4.50 7.83 -8.78
N ASP A 483 5.07 6.99 -9.64
CA ASP A 483 6.49 7.01 -9.96
C ASP A 483 6.85 8.23 -10.82
N VAL A 484 7.21 9.32 -10.14
CA VAL A 484 7.69 10.59 -10.72
C VAL A 484 9.21 10.63 -10.95
N LEU A 485 9.92 9.57 -10.58
CA LEU A 485 11.39 9.45 -10.69
C LEU A 485 11.84 8.45 -11.75
N ALA A 486 10.91 7.85 -12.50
CA ALA A 486 11.16 6.77 -13.46
C ALA A 486 11.92 5.59 -12.84
N LEU A 487 11.55 5.20 -11.62
CA LEU A 487 12.11 4.04 -10.90
C LEU A 487 11.57 2.69 -11.40
N VAL A 488 10.58 2.68 -12.31
CA VAL A 488 9.86 1.48 -12.73
C VAL A 488 9.78 1.38 -14.25
N ASP A 489 10.36 0.32 -14.81
CA ASP A 489 10.30 0.00 -16.23
C ASP A 489 9.01 -0.71 -16.64
N GLY A 490 8.44 -1.54 -15.77
CA GLY A 490 7.22 -2.29 -16.09
C GLY A 490 6.54 -2.97 -14.89
N ALA A 491 5.32 -3.46 -15.11
CA ALA A 491 4.48 -4.06 -14.07
C ALA A 491 3.78 -5.35 -14.51
N VAL A 492 3.74 -6.37 -13.66
CA VAL A 492 2.99 -7.62 -13.89
C VAL A 492 2.20 -7.96 -12.65
N LEU A 493 0.87 -7.98 -12.74
CA LEU A 493 0.03 -8.07 -11.55
C LEU A 493 -1.21 -8.95 -11.73
N ALA A 494 -1.59 -9.67 -10.68
CA ALA A 494 -2.72 -10.58 -10.67
C ALA A 494 -3.84 -10.12 -9.71
N GLN A 495 -5.06 -10.07 -10.21
CA GLN A 495 -6.29 -9.90 -9.44
C GLN A 495 -6.30 -8.62 -8.57
N PRO A 496 -6.04 -7.43 -9.15
CA PRO A 496 -6.01 -6.19 -8.39
C PRO A 496 -7.39 -5.82 -7.86
N ASN A 497 -7.46 -5.52 -6.56
CA ASN A 497 -8.59 -4.82 -5.96
C ASN A 497 -8.48 -3.31 -6.24
N ALA A 498 -8.59 -2.94 -7.52
CA ALA A 498 -8.36 -1.58 -8.01
C ALA A 498 -9.61 -0.70 -7.85
N TYR A 499 -9.60 0.23 -6.89
CA TYR A 499 -10.68 1.21 -6.73
C TYR A 499 -10.33 2.55 -7.39
N LEU A 500 -11.24 3.09 -8.20
CA LEU A 500 -11.03 4.30 -9.01
C LEU A 500 -12.35 4.96 -9.40
N ASP A 501 -12.26 6.16 -10.01
CA ASP A 501 -13.38 6.77 -10.71
C ASP A 501 -13.37 6.38 -12.20
N PHE A 502 -14.22 5.40 -12.57
CA PHE A 502 -14.31 4.91 -13.96
C PHE A 502 -15.29 5.71 -14.84
N SER A 503 -15.73 6.90 -14.40
CA SER A 503 -16.59 7.77 -15.21
C SER A 503 -15.98 8.08 -16.59
N GLY A 504 -16.83 8.18 -17.61
CA GLY A 504 -16.41 8.39 -19.00
C GLY A 504 -16.05 7.12 -19.78
N VAL A 505 -16.02 5.94 -19.14
CA VAL A 505 -15.88 4.64 -19.82
C VAL A 505 -16.99 3.66 -19.43
N SER A 506 -17.21 2.66 -20.28
CA SER A 506 -18.19 1.59 -20.10
C SER A 506 -17.57 0.22 -20.35
N ILE A 507 -18.24 -0.85 -19.91
CA ILE A 507 -17.76 -2.23 -19.99
C ILE A 507 -18.86 -3.10 -20.57
N THR A 508 -18.52 -3.96 -21.53
CA THR A 508 -19.42 -4.99 -22.08
C THR A 508 -18.77 -6.37 -22.01
N GLN A 509 -19.59 -7.39 -21.79
CA GLN A 509 -19.21 -8.80 -21.83
C GLN A 509 -20.14 -9.53 -22.81
N GLY A 510 -19.59 -10.17 -23.84
CA GLY A 510 -20.40 -10.86 -24.86
C GLY A 510 -21.40 -9.96 -25.61
N GLY A 511 -21.13 -8.65 -25.69
CA GLY A 511 -22.03 -7.64 -26.23
C GLY A 511 -23.10 -7.12 -25.26
N GLN A 512 -23.22 -7.68 -24.05
CA GLN A 512 -24.11 -7.18 -23.00
C GLN A 512 -23.39 -6.16 -22.10
N ALA A 513 -24.09 -5.13 -21.63
CA ALA A 513 -23.51 -4.13 -20.74
C ALA A 513 -23.33 -4.68 -19.31
N VAL A 514 -22.16 -4.45 -18.71
CA VAL A 514 -21.91 -4.76 -17.30
C VAL A 514 -22.58 -3.69 -16.43
N ALA A 515 -23.78 -4.00 -15.91
CA ALA A 515 -24.62 -3.04 -15.21
C ALA A 515 -24.06 -2.52 -13.87
N ALA A 516 -23.24 -3.33 -13.18
CA ALA A 516 -22.66 -2.98 -11.89
C ALA A 516 -21.13 -3.15 -11.92
N ALA A 517 -20.42 -2.03 -11.92
CA ALA A 517 -18.97 -1.99 -12.03
C ALA A 517 -18.33 -0.93 -11.11
N GLY A 518 -17.01 -1.03 -10.88
CA GLY A 518 -16.20 -0.02 -10.18
C GLY A 518 -16.59 0.27 -8.72
N LYS A 519 -17.17 -0.70 -8.02
CA LYS A 519 -17.57 -0.57 -6.61
C LYS A 519 -16.35 -0.58 -5.68
N SER A 520 -16.43 0.13 -4.56
CA SER A 520 -15.34 0.15 -3.58
C SER A 520 -15.26 -1.16 -2.79
N PRO A 521 -14.09 -1.50 -2.19
CA PRO A 521 -13.95 -2.67 -1.32
C PRO A 521 -15.00 -2.71 -0.22
N ALA A 522 -15.23 -1.58 0.48
CA ALA A 522 -16.25 -1.49 1.51
C ALA A 522 -17.68 -1.73 0.97
N ASP A 523 -18.01 -1.22 -0.22
CA ASP A 523 -19.34 -1.43 -0.83
C ASP A 523 -19.56 -2.91 -1.17
N TYR A 524 -18.73 -3.51 -2.03
CA TYR A 524 -19.00 -4.88 -2.46
C TYR A 524 -18.71 -5.92 -1.36
N LEU A 525 -17.68 -5.76 -0.51
CA LEU A 525 -17.42 -6.70 0.59
C LEU A 525 -18.54 -6.70 1.63
N SER A 526 -19.11 -5.54 1.99
CA SER A 526 -20.26 -5.50 2.90
C SER A 526 -21.54 -6.07 2.29
N TYR A 527 -21.71 -5.95 0.96
CA TYR A 527 -22.81 -6.59 0.25
C TYR A 527 -22.65 -8.12 0.24
N ALA A 528 -21.46 -8.61 -0.09
CA ALA A 528 -21.10 -10.02 -0.03
C ALA A 528 -21.25 -10.58 1.40
N ASN A 529 -20.86 -9.81 2.42
CA ASN A 529 -20.97 -10.23 3.82
C ASN A 529 -22.43 -10.44 4.27
N LEU A 530 -23.40 -9.80 3.60
CA LEU A 530 -24.83 -10.06 3.81
C LEU A 530 -25.31 -11.30 3.05
N TYR A 531 -25.06 -11.37 1.75
CA TYR A 531 -25.77 -12.26 0.81
C TYR A 531 -25.06 -13.58 0.46
N GLN A 532 -23.72 -13.68 0.58
CA GLN A 532 -23.01 -14.91 0.25
C GLN A 532 -23.44 -16.15 1.06
N PRO A 533 -23.80 -16.10 2.35
CA PRO A 533 -24.18 -17.30 3.09
C PRO A 533 -25.45 -17.93 2.55
N CYS A 534 -26.45 -17.09 2.25
CA CYS A 534 -27.71 -17.56 1.69
C CYS A 534 -27.53 -18.02 0.23
N ALA A 535 -26.71 -17.31 -0.56
CA ALA A 535 -26.40 -17.68 -1.94
C ALA A 535 -25.63 -19.01 -2.05
N ALA A 536 -24.79 -19.34 -1.07
CA ALA A 536 -24.06 -20.61 -1.02
C ALA A 536 -24.95 -21.86 -0.97
N LEU A 537 -26.23 -21.72 -0.60
CA LEU A 537 -27.22 -22.80 -0.59
C LEU A 537 -27.93 -23.02 -1.93
N ALA A 538 -27.65 -22.20 -2.96
CA ALA A 538 -28.27 -22.31 -4.28
C ALA A 538 -27.57 -23.34 -5.18
N GLU A 539 -26.24 -23.47 -5.07
CA GLU A 539 -25.42 -24.31 -5.94
C GLU A 539 -25.17 -25.70 -5.35
N GLN A 540 -25.74 -26.74 -5.98
CA GLN A 540 -25.56 -28.13 -5.53
C GLN A 540 -24.18 -28.69 -5.95
N GLY A 541 -23.51 -29.37 -5.01
CA GLY A 541 -22.18 -29.94 -5.27
C GLY A 541 -21.08 -28.89 -5.46
N ALA A 542 -21.28 -27.68 -4.95
CA ALA A 542 -20.26 -26.65 -4.88
C ALA A 542 -19.01 -27.13 -4.11
N PRO A 543 -17.79 -26.83 -4.57
CA PRO A 543 -16.57 -27.24 -3.88
C PRO A 543 -16.40 -26.46 -2.57
N GLY A 544 -15.96 -27.14 -1.51
CA GLY A 544 -15.92 -26.55 -0.17
C GLY A 544 -17.29 -26.34 0.48
N ALA A 545 -18.41 -26.86 -0.07
CA ALA A 545 -19.74 -26.69 0.52
C ALA A 545 -19.92 -27.27 1.94
N ALA A 546 -18.99 -28.13 2.39
CA ALA A 546 -18.95 -28.61 3.78
C ALA A 546 -18.27 -27.64 4.77
N GLU A 547 -17.67 -26.55 4.28
CA GLU A 547 -17.03 -25.51 5.12
C GLU A 547 -18.02 -24.46 5.64
N ILE A 548 -19.20 -24.35 5.01
CA ILE A 548 -20.28 -23.49 5.48
C ILE A 548 -21.28 -24.30 6.32
N ASP A 549 -21.65 -23.76 7.48
CA ASP A 549 -22.74 -24.30 8.31
C ASP A 549 -24.06 -24.00 7.58
N SER A 550 -24.68 -25.05 7.04
CA SER A 550 -25.91 -24.95 6.26
C SER A 550 -27.12 -24.52 7.09
N VAL A 551 -27.10 -24.72 8.42
CA VAL A 551 -28.14 -24.24 9.35
C VAL A 551 -27.96 -22.74 9.57
N ALA A 552 -26.74 -22.28 9.83
CA ALA A 552 -26.45 -20.85 9.97
C ALA A 552 -26.65 -20.07 8.66
N ALA A 553 -26.37 -20.69 7.51
CA ALA A 553 -26.67 -20.16 6.18
C ALA A 553 -28.18 -20.05 5.92
N ALA A 554 -28.98 -21.06 6.30
CA ALA A 554 -30.43 -21.02 6.18
C ALA A 554 -31.05 -19.99 7.14
N ASN A 555 -30.52 -19.88 8.36
CA ASN A 555 -30.87 -18.83 9.30
C ASN A 555 -30.55 -17.43 8.74
N ARG A 556 -29.44 -17.25 8.01
CA ARG A 556 -29.16 -16.00 7.29
C ARG A 556 -30.20 -15.70 6.21
N CYS A 557 -30.65 -16.70 5.44
CA CYS A 557 -31.76 -16.51 4.49
C CYS A 557 -33.04 -16.02 5.22
N ALA A 558 -33.37 -16.63 6.36
CA ALA A 558 -34.52 -16.23 7.18
C ALA A 558 -34.37 -14.81 7.74
N ALA A 559 -33.21 -14.44 8.30
CA ALA A 559 -32.94 -13.09 8.81
C ALA A 559 -32.99 -12.01 7.70
N LEU A 560 -32.45 -12.30 6.52
CA LEU A 560 -32.55 -11.43 5.34
C LEU A 560 -34.02 -11.24 4.90
N LYS A 561 -34.83 -12.31 4.87
CA LYS A 561 -36.27 -12.24 4.58
C LYS A 561 -37.05 -11.46 5.66
N GLN A 562 -36.78 -11.72 6.95
CA GLN A 562 -37.37 -11.01 8.08
C GLN A 562 -37.07 -9.50 8.04
N LYS A 563 -35.86 -9.11 7.60
CA LYS A 563 -35.49 -7.70 7.41
C LYS A 563 -36.11 -7.06 6.17
N GLY A 564 -36.63 -7.86 5.22
CA GLY A 564 -37.11 -7.38 3.91
C GLY A 564 -36.01 -7.21 2.85
N LEU A 565 -34.83 -7.81 3.05
CA LEU A 565 -33.73 -7.83 2.08
C LEU A 565 -33.88 -8.96 1.02
N LEU A 566 -34.70 -9.98 1.33
CA LEU A 566 -35.14 -11.04 0.41
C LEU A 566 -36.67 -11.10 0.36
N ALA A 567 -37.22 -11.41 -0.80
CA ALA A 567 -38.65 -11.59 -1.04
C ALA A 567 -39.09 -13.08 -1.07
N GLY A 568 -38.19 -14.03 -1.34
CA GLY A 568 -38.55 -15.46 -1.45
C GLY A 568 -39.20 -16.07 -0.20
N ASP A 569 -40.20 -16.94 -0.39
CA ASP A 569 -40.96 -17.59 0.69
C ASP A 569 -40.51 -19.03 1.02
N SER A 570 -39.49 -19.55 0.33
CA SER A 570 -38.86 -20.83 0.64
C SER A 570 -37.34 -20.70 0.60
N LEU A 571 -36.62 -21.54 1.36
CA LEU A 571 -35.16 -21.49 1.46
C LEU A 571 -34.47 -21.53 0.08
N GLY A 572 -34.91 -22.41 -0.82
CA GLY A 572 -34.36 -22.48 -2.17
C GLY A 572 -34.67 -21.26 -3.05
N ALA A 573 -35.79 -20.57 -2.82
CA ALA A 573 -36.09 -19.30 -3.49
C ALA A 573 -35.24 -18.15 -2.92
N GLN A 574 -35.08 -18.09 -1.60
CA GLN A 574 -34.23 -17.12 -0.90
C GLN A 574 -32.76 -17.26 -1.31
N ALA A 575 -32.24 -18.49 -1.39
CA ALA A 575 -30.88 -18.78 -1.81
C ALA A 575 -30.61 -18.29 -3.25
N ARG A 576 -31.50 -18.61 -4.20
CA ARG A 576 -31.39 -18.13 -5.59
C ARG A 576 -31.52 -16.61 -5.69
N GLU A 577 -32.49 -15.99 -5.01
CA GLU A 577 -32.62 -14.53 -5.00
C GLU A 577 -31.37 -13.83 -4.40
N SER A 578 -30.71 -14.48 -3.44
CA SER A 578 -29.44 -14.01 -2.86
C SER A 578 -28.26 -14.14 -3.83
N GLN A 579 -28.25 -15.18 -4.67
CA GLN A 579 -27.29 -15.36 -5.78
C GLN A 579 -27.55 -14.35 -6.91
N ASP A 580 -28.81 -14.20 -7.35
CA ASP A 580 -29.24 -13.23 -8.36
C ASP A 580 -28.86 -11.80 -7.95
N LYS A 581 -28.99 -11.47 -6.66
CA LYS A 581 -28.51 -10.21 -6.09
C LYS A 581 -27.01 -10.02 -6.20
N LEU A 582 -26.19 -11.04 -5.95
CA LEU A 582 -24.73 -10.97 -6.12
C LEU A 582 -24.33 -10.80 -7.59
N LEU A 583 -24.98 -11.53 -8.51
CA LEU A 583 -24.78 -11.37 -9.96
C LEU A 583 -25.14 -9.94 -10.41
N ALA A 584 -26.31 -9.44 -9.99
CA ALA A 584 -26.73 -8.06 -10.24
C ALA A 584 -25.83 -7.00 -9.56
N TYR A 585 -25.07 -7.35 -8.51
CA TYR A 585 -24.09 -6.46 -7.89
C TYR A 585 -22.75 -6.42 -8.59
N GLY A 586 -22.42 -7.42 -9.42
CA GLY A 586 -21.21 -7.44 -10.25
C GLY A 586 -20.40 -8.76 -10.21
N TRP A 587 -20.81 -9.77 -9.45
CA TRP A 587 -20.17 -11.10 -9.52
C TRP A 587 -20.41 -11.78 -10.88
N GLN A 588 -19.51 -12.67 -11.27
CA GLN A 588 -19.66 -13.48 -12.48
C GLN A 588 -20.42 -14.78 -12.16
N PRO A 589 -21.25 -15.32 -13.08
CA PRO A 589 -21.83 -16.65 -12.94
C PRO A 589 -20.77 -17.73 -12.65
N ASP A 590 -19.60 -17.59 -13.26
CA ASP A 590 -18.40 -18.40 -13.08
C ASP A 590 -17.88 -18.48 -11.62
N SER A 591 -18.36 -17.60 -10.73
CA SER A 591 -17.97 -17.50 -9.31
C SER A 591 -19.02 -18.04 -8.33
N ALA A 592 -20.22 -18.42 -8.81
CA ALA A 592 -21.37 -18.76 -7.96
C ALA A 592 -21.07 -19.89 -6.96
N ALA A 593 -20.49 -20.99 -7.46
CA ALA A 593 -20.12 -22.16 -6.65
C ALA A 593 -18.98 -21.88 -5.64
N LEU A 594 -18.42 -20.66 -5.60
CA LEU A 594 -17.38 -20.26 -4.64
C LEU A 594 -17.90 -19.34 -3.53
N HIS A 595 -19.17 -18.91 -3.54
CA HIS A 595 -19.69 -17.98 -2.52
C HIS A 595 -19.59 -18.52 -1.09
N GLY A 596 -19.78 -19.83 -0.87
CA GLY A 596 -19.68 -20.43 0.46
C GLY A 596 -18.25 -20.41 1.03
N VAL A 597 -17.28 -20.87 0.25
CA VAL A 597 -15.86 -20.88 0.65
C VAL A 597 -15.27 -19.47 0.74
N ALA A 598 -15.70 -18.54 -0.14
CA ALA A 598 -15.37 -17.12 -0.04
C ALA A 598 -15.81 -16.53 1.30
N TYR A 599 -17.04 -16.84 1.72
CA TYR A 599 -17.63 -16.28 2.92
C TYR A 599 -16.85 -16.62 4.18
N VAL A 600 -16.58 -17.91 4.39
CA VAL A 600 -15.97 -18.42 5.63
C VAL A 600 -14.46 -18.18 5.70
N ARG A 601 -13.76 -18.10 4.57
CA ARG A 601 -12.30 -17.87 4.53
C ARG A 601 -11.87 -16.42 4.42
N VAL A 602 -12.71 -15.56 3.83
CA VAL A 602 -12.30 -14.22 3.39
C VAL A 602 -13.33 -13.16 3.75
N THR A 603 -14.56 -13.24 3.21
CA THR A 603 -15.44 -12.07 3.08
C THR A 603 -15.82 -11.41 4.40
N ALA A 604 -16.12 -12.18 5.45
CA ALA A 604 -16.45 -11.61 6.76
C ALA A 604 -15.24 -10.87 7.39
N GLY A 605 -14.04 -11.46 7.26
CA GLY A 605 -12.79 -10.86 7.71
C GLY A 605 -12.42 -9.61 6.92
N SER A 606 -12.47 -9.68 5.58
CA SER A 606 -12.19 -8.55 4.69
C SER A 606 -13.17 -7.39 4.91
N ALA A 607 -14.48 -7.66 4.99
CA ALA A 607 -15.48 -6.62 5.21
C ALA A 607 -15.23 -5.88 6.54
N THR A 608 -14.86 -6.61 7.60
CA THR A 608 -14.47 -6.01 8.87
C THR A 608 -13.18 -5.18 8.74
N ALA A 609 -12.09 -5.79 8.27
CA ALA A 609 -10.77 -5.19 8.23
C ALA A 609 -10.72 -3.91 7.37
N TYR A 610 -11.33 -3.92 6.19
CA TYR A 610 -11.38 -2.75 5.31
C TYR A 610 -12.27 -1.64 5.87
N ILE A 611 -13.44 -1.95 6.44
CA ILE A 611 -14.35 -0.91 6.95
C ILE A 611 -13.76 -0.27 8.22
N SER A 612 -13.12 -1.05 9.10
CA SER A 612 -12.35 -0.50 10.23
C SER A 612 -11.21 0.39 9.74
N ALA A 613 -10.36 -0.08 8.81
CA ALA A 613 -9.26 0.72 8.26
C ALA A 613 -9.72 2.06 7.67
N TYR A 614 -10.92 2.10 7.08
CA TYR A 614 -11.47 3.33 6.51
C TYR A 614 -12.20 4.21 7.55
N ALA A 615 -12.87 3.62 8.55
CA ALA A 615 -13.55 4.33 9.65
C ALA A 615 -12.58 4.92 10.69
N LYS A 616 -11.36 4.36 10.79
CA LYS A 616 -10.26 4.74 11.69
C LYS A 616 -10.59 4.60 13.21
N PRO A 617 -11.29 3.54 13.68
CA PRO A 617 -11.60 3.33 15.09
C PRO A 617 -10.38 2.81 15.88
N THR A 618 -10.49 2.79 17.20
CA THR A 618 -9.61 1.97 18.06
C THR A 618 -10.14 0.54 18.17
N ALA A 619 -9.34 -0.38 18.70
CA ALA A 619 -9.80 -1.73 19.04
C ALA A 619 -10.74 -1.76 20.27
N LEU A 620 -10.75 -0.70 21.09
CA LEU A 620 -11.62 -0.58 22.27
C LEU A 620 -13.05 -0.20 21.87
N ASP A 621 -13.21 0.44 20.71
CA ASP A 621 -14.48 0.95 20.18
C ASP A 621 -15.48 -0.16 19.78
N ASN A 622 -15.00 -1.40 19.63
CA ASN A 622 -15.79 -2.56 19.19
C ASN A 622 -16.71 -2.28 17.97
N MET A 623 -16.19 -1.65 16.92
CA MET A 623 -17.01 -1.16 15.79
C MET A 623 -17.94 -2.27 15.23
N CYS A 624 -19.25 -2.01 15.19
CA CYS A 624 -20.30 -2.99 14.85
C CYS A 624 -20.37 -4.24 15.75
N ASP A 625 -20.07 -4.05 17.03
CA ASP A 625 -19.97 -5.06 18.09
C ASP A 625 -18.92 -6.14 17.81
N LEU A 626 -17.93 -5.85 16.96
CA LEU A 626 -16.86 -6.78 16.62
C LEU A 626 -15.59 -6.57 17.44
N SER A 627 -14.98 -7.69 17.78
CA SER A 627 -13.60 -7.78 18.26
C SER A 627 -12.96 -9.08 17.77
N TYR A 628 -11.70 -9.32 18.12
CA TYR A 628 -10.96 -10.53 17.72
C TYR A 628 -10.41 -11.28 18.93
N ALA A 629 -10.53 -12.60 18.97
CA ALA A 629 -9.99 -13.44 20.04
C ALA A 629 -9.63 -14.86 19.55
N VAL A 630 -8.94 -15.63 20.39
CA VAL A 630 -8.97 -17.10 20.31
C VAL A 630 -10.27 -17.60 20.93
N VAL A 631 -10.89 -18.63 20.37
CA VAL A 631 -12.14 -19.22 20.89
C VAL A 631 -12.00 -20.69 21.27
N ASN A 632 -12.83 -21.14 22.20
CA ASN A 632 -13.02 -22.56 22.49
C ASN A 632 -14.04 -23.22 21.53
N SER A 633 -14.26 -24.53 21.69
CA SER A 633 -15.23 -25.30 20.88
C SER A 633 -16.66 -24.74 20.93
N ALA A 634 -17.08 -24.18 22.08
CA ALA A 634 -18.35 -23.49 22.29
C ALA A 634 -18.37 -22.03 21.76
N GLY A 635 -17.32 -21.62 21.05
CA GLY A 635 -17.18 -20.30 20.43
C GLY A 635 -16.99 -19.15 21.42
N ALA A 636 -16.78 -19.40 22.72
CA ALA A 636 -16.52 -18.33 23.68
C ALA A 636 -15.04 -17.89 23.58
N PRO A 637 -14.74 -16.58 23.67
CA PRO A 637 -13.37 -16.08 23.78
C PRO A 637 -12.61 -16.71 24.95
N VAL A 638 -11.34 -17.06 24.73
CA VAL A 638 -10.45 -17.67 25.74
C VAL A 638 -9.05 -17.06 25.70
N PHE A 639 -8.32 -17.20 26.80
CA PHE A 639 -6.96 -16.69 26.93
C PHE A 639 -6.02 -17.29 25.86
N ALA A 640 -5.33 -16.42 25.12
CA ALA A 640 -4.39 -16.85 24.10
C ALA A 640 -3.03 -17.19 24.72
N GLU A 641 -2.67 -18.48 24.70
CA GLU A 641 -1.45 -18.99 25.31
C GLU A 641 -0.15 -18.35 24.77
N GLY A 642 0.90 -18.35 25.57
CA GLY A 642 2.19 -17.77 25.18
C GLY A 642 2.82 -18.41 23.94
N ALA A 643 2.66 -19.73 23.75
CA ALA A 643 3.16 -20.44 22.56
C ALA A 643 2.36 -20.08 21.29
N PHE A 644 1.04 -19.96 21.39
CA PHE A 644 0.18 -19.46 20.33
C PHE A 644 0.60 -18.04 19.90
N ARG A 645 0.70 -17.12 20.88
CA ARG A 645 1.05 -15.72 20.61
C ARG A 645 2.46 -15.58 20.02
N ARG A 646 3.43 -16.40 20.44
CA ARG A 646 4.77 -16.41 19.84
C ARG A 646 4.82 -16.91 18.39
N THR A 647 3.86 -17.70 17.93
CA THR A 647 3.86 -18.28 16.57
C THR A 647 2.92 -17.57 15.59
N LEU A 648 2.02 -16.71 16.08
CA LEU A 648 1.01 -16.01 15.27
C LEU A 648 1.61 -15.16 14.13
N PHE A 649 2.81 -14.58 14.30
CA PHE A 649 3.50 -13.85 13.23
C PHE A 649 3.64 -14.68 11.95
N ALA A 650 4.12 -15.92 12.09
CA ALA A 650 4.44 -16.82 10.99
C ALA A 650 3.23 -17.59 10.47
N ASN A 651 2.24 -17.83 11.32
CA ASN A 651 1.01 -18.54 10.97
C ASN A 651 -0.09 -17.61 10.41
N GLY A 652 0.07 -16.28 10.56
CA GLY A 652 -0.96 -15.28 10.27
C GLY A 652 -0.87 -14.60 8.91
N ASN A 653 -2.02 -14.09 8.43
CA ASN A 653 -2.14 -13.41 7.13
C ASN A 653 -2.61 -11.93 7.22
N GLY A 654 -2.70 -11.36 8.43
CA GLY A 654 -3.09 -9.97 8.67
C GLY A 654 -4.59 -9.65 8.51
N MET A 655 -5.44 -10.61 8.11
CA MET A 655 -6.88 -10.42 7.87
C MET A 655 -7.71 -11.50 8.59
N PRO A 656 -8.01 -11.37 9.90
CA PRO A 656 -8.68 -12.44 10.64
C PRO A 656 -10.14 -12.61 10.20
N PRO A 657 -10.71 -13.83 10.21
CA PRO A 657 -10.22 -15.03 10.90
C PRO A 657 -9.02 -15.73 10.24
N TYR A 658 -8.01 -16.06 11.05
CA TYR A 658 -6.86 -16.90 10.63
C TYR A 658 -6.16 -17.54 11.83
N ALA A 659 -5.54 -18.70 11.62
CA ALA A 659 -4.67 -19.40 12.58
C ALA A 659 -5.20 -19.46 14.03
N GLY A 660 -6.51 -19.63 14.22
CA GLY A 660 -7.15 -19.69 15.54
C GLY A 660 -7.50 -18.34 16.18
N ILE A 661 -7.23 -17.22 15.52
CA ILE A 661 -7.93 -15.94 15.77
C ILE A 661 -9.22 -15.93 14.97
N ASP A 662 -10.33 -15.59 15.63
CA ASP A 662 -11.65 -15.45 15.03
C ASP A 662 -12.29 -14.09 15.30
N LEU A 663 -13.27 -13.73 14.46
CA LEU A 663 -14.20 -12.63 14.71
C LEU A 663 -15.15 -13.00 15.86
N ILE A 664 -15.31 -12.07 16.81
CA ILE A 664 -16.19 -12.19 17.98
C ILE A 664 -17.28 -11.12 17.86
N ASN A 665 -18.53 -11.56 17.83
CA ASN A 665 -19.69 -10.70 18.06
C ASN A 665 -19.89 -10.55 19.57
N ASN A 666 -19.68 -9.34 20.09
CA ASN A 666 -19.76 -9.01 21.51
C ASN A 666 -21.22 -8.91 22.00
N ALA A 667 -22.13 -8.45 21.15
CA ALA A 667 -23.56 -8.25 21.45
C ALA A 667 -24.42 -9.52 21.29
N ALA A 668 -23.81 -10.66 20.97
CA ALA A 668 -24.48 -11.94 20.77
C ALA A 668 -25.37 -12.34 21.97
N ALA A 669 -26.58 -12.83 21.71
CA ALA A 669 -27.45 -13.34 22.76
C ALA A 669 -26.80 -14.57 23.43
N GLY A 670 -26.72 -14.55 24.77
CA GLY A 670 -25.92 -15.51 25.54
C GLY A 670 -24.43 -15.12 25.71
N GLY A 671 -24.08 -13.87 25.40
CA GLY A 671 -22.75 -13.30 25.62
C GLY A 671 -21.74 -13.59 24.51
N ALA A 672 -20.72 -12.74 24.46
CA ALA A 672 -19.73 -12.63 23.37
C ALA A 672 -19.30 -13.98 22.77
N ARG A 673 -19.41 -14.09 21.45
CA ARG A 673 -19.38 -15.37 20.74
C ARG A 673 -18.67 -15.27 19.39
N HIS A 674 -18.01 -16.35 18.99
CA HIS A 674 -17.56 -16.60 17.62
C HIS A 674 -18.68 -16.26 16.63
N TRP A 675 -18.37 -15.41 15.66
CA TRP A 675 -19.33 -14.78 14.76
C TRP A 675 -20.28 -15.74 14.03
N ALA A 676 -19.85 -16.97 13.72
CA ALA A 676 -20.68 -18.00 13.08
C ALA A 676 -21.64 -18.71 14.07
N LYS A 677 -21.25 -18.77 15.34
CA LYS A 677 -22.01 -19.38 16.45
C LYS A 677 -22.81 -18.37 17.28
N ALA A 678 -22.69 -17.09 16.95
CA ALA A 678 -23.38 -15.99 17.60
C ALA A 678 -24.86 -15.98 17.20
N ILE A 679 -25.74 -15.82 18.19
CA ILE A 679 -27.17 -15.55 17.98
C ILE A 679 -27.34 -14.04 17.87
N SER A 680 -27.80 -13.56 16.71
CA SER A 680 -28.12 -12.14 16.49
C SER A 680 -29.37 -11.75 17.26
N VAL A 681 -29.40 -10.52 17.78
CA VAL A 681 -30.47 -10.04 18.68
C VAL A 681 -31.74 -9.70 17.90
N SER A 682 -31.63 -9.19 16.66
CA SER A 682 -32.83 -8.83 15.87
C SER A 682 -33.56 -10.01 15.23
N SER A 683 -32.85 -11.13 14.98
CA SER A 683 -33.42 -12.35 14.42
C SER A 683 -33.72 -13.43 15.47
N ALA A 684 -33.03 -13.40 16.61
CA ALA A 684 -32.92 -14.51 17.57
C ALA A 684 -32.40 -15.83 16.95
N LEU A 685 -31.65 -15.74 15.84
CA LEU A 685 -31.08 -16.88 15.12
C LEU A 685 -29.54 -16.88 15.14
N MET A 686 -28.95 -18.08 15.12
CA MET A 686 -27.54 -18.27 14.81
C MET A 686 -27.34 -18.09 13.29
N ASP A 687 -27.04 -16.87 12.85
CA ASP A 687 -27.19 -16.43 11.45
C ASP A 687 -25.92 -15.76 10.88
N TYR A 688 -24.74 -16.21 11.32
CA TYR A 688 -23.44 -15.62 11.00
C TYR A 688 -23.30 -14.14 11.42
N SER A 689 -23.91 -13.74 12.54
CA SER A 689 -23.92 -12.35 13.04
C SER A 689 -24.51 -11.35 12.03
N PHE A 690 -25.75 -11.59 11.61
CA PHE A 690 -26.50 -10.71 10.73
C PHE A 690 -26.51 -9.24 11.19
N ASP A 691 -26.71 -8.96 12.48
CA ASP A 691 -26.77 -7.58 12.99
C ASP A 691 -25.47 -6.80 12.74
N THR A 692 -24.33 -7.43 13.01
CA THR A 692 -22.99 -6.93 12.69
C THR A 692 -22.80 -6.73 11.19
N ALA A 693 -23.17 -7.73 10.35
CA ALA A 693 -23.03 -7.62 8.90
C ALA A 693 -23.91 -6.48 8.33
N TYR A 694 -25.10 -6.26 8.90
CA TYR A 694 -25.98 -5.15 8.57
C TYR A 694 -25.39 -3.79 9.02
N CYS A 695 -24.79 -3.72 10.21
CA CYS A 695 -24.06 -2.53 10.67
C CYS A 695 -22.90 -2.16 9.74
N LEU A 696 -22.05 -3.13 9.37
CA LEU A 696 -20.97 -2.93 8.40
C LEU A 696 -21.53 -2.43 7.05
N ARG A 697 -22.66 -2.97 6.59
CA ARG A 697 -23.33 -2.50 5.37
C ARG A 697 -23.81 -1.05 5.47
N ARG A 698 -24.34 -0.64 6.62
CA ARG A 698 -24.76 0.76 6.87
C ARG A 698 -23.56 1.69 6.80
N LEU A 699 -22.47 1.39 7.50
CA LEU A 699 -21.24 2.20 7.51
C LEU A 699 -20.62 2.34 6.11
N ALA A 700 -20.56 1.25 5.34
CA ALA A 700 -20.05 1.26 3.97
C ALA A 700 -20.86 2.14 2.99
N LEU A 701 -22.15 2.38 3.28
CA LEU A 701 -23.04 3.20 2.46
C LEU A 701 -23.28 4.62 2.98
N GLY A 702 -22.96 4.90 4.26
CA GLY A 702 -23.38 6.14 4.93
C GLY A 702 -24.89 6.28 5.11
N ARG A 703 -25.65 5.19 5.00
CA ARG A 703 -27.12 5.16 5.13
C ARG A 703 -27.63 3.76 5.41
N ASP A 704 -28.86 3.67 5.90
CA ASP A 704 -29.59 2.40 5.95
C ASP A 704 -29.91 1.88 4.53
N PRO A 705 -29.61 0.60 4.21
CA PRO A 705 -29.78 0.06 2.86
C PRO A 705 -31.24 -0.18 2.44
N ILE A 706 -32.21 -0.08 3.35
CA ILE A 706 -33.64 -0.38 3.09
C ILE A 706 -34.46 0.91 3.08
N THR A 707 -34.35 1.71 4.14
CA THR A 707 -35.08 2.98 4.27
C THR A 707 -34.42 4.12 3.51
N GLY A 708 -33.14 3.97 3.12
CA GLY A 708 -32.34 5.02 2.49
C GLY A 708 -31.93 6.16 3.42
N VAL A 709 -32.39 6.16 4.68
CA VAL A 709 -32.12 7.20 5.68
C VAL A 709 -30.62 7.30 5.94
N ALA A 710 -30.09 8.52 5.80
CA ALA A 710 -28.68 8.82 6.04
C ALA A 710 -28.29 8.53 7.49
N LEU A 711 -27.06 8.05 7.65
CA LEU A 711 -26.38 7.98 8.95
C LEU A 711 -26.03 9.40 9.42
N VAL A 712 -26.28 9.71 10.70
CA VAL A 712 -26.18 11.06 11.27
C VAL A 712 -25.61 11.01 12.69
N ASP A 713 -24.67 11.89 13.03
CA ASP A 713 -24.21 12.02 14.42
C ASP A 713 -25.33 12.61 15.28
N LYS A 714 -25.83 11.85 16.26
CA LYS A 714 -26.63 12.41 17.35
C LYS A 714 -26.67 11.53 18.59
N GLU A 715 -26.48 12.15 19.75
CA GLU A 715 -27.03 11.64 21.00
C GLU A 715 -28.55 11.87 21.00
N THR A 716 -29.32 10.82 21.28
CA THR A 716 -30.73 10.93 21.65
C THR A 716 -30.84 10.86 23.16
N ARG A 717 -31.36 11.92 23.77
CA ARG A 717 -31.62 12.02 25.22
C ARG A 717 -33.13 12.13 25.45
N ASP A 718 -33.60 11.58 26.55
CA ASP A 718 -34.99 11.70 27.00
C ASP A 718 -35.28 13.08 27.63
N ALA A 719 -36.52 13.28 28.10
CA ALA A 719 -36.98 14.54 28.67
C ALA A 719 -36.24 14.93 29.98
N ASP A 720 -35.63 13.96 30.67
CA ASP A 720 -34.84 14.17 31.88
C ASP A 720 -33.33 14.34 31.57
N GLY A 721 -32.95 14.34 30.29
CA GLY A 721 -31.57 14.53 29.81
C GLY A 721 -30.71 13.26 29.79
N LYS A 722 -31.28 12.10 30.13
CA LYS A 722 -30.61 10.80 30.14
C LYS A 722 -30.48 10.25 28.73
N LEU A 723 -29.32 9.67 28.41
CA LEU A 723 -29.04 9.09 27.10
C LEU A 723 -29.92 7.85 26.87
N ILE A 724 -30.66 7.84 25.76
CA ILE A 724 -31.54 6.73 25.34
C ILE A 724 -31.09 6.07 24.03
N SER A 725 -30.27 6.75 23.21
CA SER A 725 -29.43 6.11 22.19
C SER A 725 -28.28 7.00 21.76
N THR A 726 -27.18 6.40 21.31
CA THR A 726 -26.09 7.07 20.59
C THR A 726 -26.12 6.63 19.14
N ASP A 727 -26.17 7.57 18.18
CA ASP A 727 -25.85 7.26 16.80
C ASP A 727 -24.35 7.53 16.57
N TRP A 728 -23.58 6.46 16.36
CA TRP A 728 -22.12 6.43 16.26
C TRP A 728 -21.58 6.80 14.88
N SER A 729 -22.44 7.25 13.97
CA SER A 729 -22.23 7.00 12.54
C SER A 729 -21.75 8.17 11.69
N GLY A 730 -21.93 9.43 12.10
CA GLY A 730 -21.49 10.57 11.30
C GLY A 730 -19.97 10.75 11.29
N THR A 731 -19.28 10.39 12.38
CA THR A 731 -17.80 10.29 12.37
C THR A 731 -17.30 9.10 11.54
N TRP A 732 -17.70 7.86 11.84
CA TRP A 732 -17.18 6.67 11.15
C TRP A 732 -17.59 6.59 9.68
N ALA A 733 -18.83 6.88 9.30
CA ALA A 733 -19.24 6.81 7.90
C ALA A 733 -18.67 7.98 7.06
N ALA A 734 -18.46 9.16 7.65
CA ALA A 734 -17.70 10.23 6.99
C ALA A 734 -16.22 9.83 6.83
N ASN A 735 -15.59 9.24 7.84
CA ASN A 735 -14.25 8.68 7.72
C ASN A 735 -14.18 7.62 6.63
N VAL A 736 -15.14 6.68 6.54
CA VAL A 736 -15.19 5.68 5.46
C VAL A 736 -15.24 6.34 4.08
N LYS A 737 -16.11 7.34 3.90
CA LYS A 737 -16.23 8.10 2.66
C LYS A 737 -14.94 8.86 2.30
N ASN A 738 -14.31 9.50 3.29
CA ASN A 738 -13.08 10.26 3.11
C ASN A 738 -11.91 9.35 2.77
N SER A 739 -11.69 8.28 3.55
CA SER A 739 -10.67 7.25 3.30
C SER A 739 -10.84 6.56 1.95
N LEU A 740 -12.08 6.31 1.51
CA LEU A 740 -12.33 5.84 0.15
C LEU A 740 -11.89 6.86 -0.92
N SER A 741 -12.09 8.16 -0.71
CA SER A 741 -11.61 9.19 -1.64
C SER A 741 -10.08 9.30 -1.68
N GLU A 742 -9.41 9.11 -0.54
CA GLU A 742 -7.94 9.03 -0.40
C GLU A 742 -7.34 7.81 -1.15
N ASN A 743 -8.15 6.75 -1.33
CA ASN A 743 -7.73 5.44 -1.86
C ASN A 743 -8.00 5.25 -3.37
N ARG A 744 -8.46 6.29 -4.07
CA ARG A 744 -8.73 6.20 -5.51
C ARG A 744 -7.45 6.19 -6.34
N LEU A 745 -7.34 5.21 -7.22
CA LEU A 745 -6.36 5.19 -8.32
C LEU A 745 -6.79 6.17 -9.43
N SER A 746 -5.80 6.68 -10.15
CA SER A 746 -5.96 7.55 -11.33
C SER A 746 -6.08 6.77 -12.65
N ALA A 747 -5.60 5.53 -12.67
CA ALA A 747 -5.38 4.70 -13.85
C ALA A 747 -4.39 5.26 -14.89
N VAL A 748 -3.61 6.29 -14.54
CA VAL A 748 -2.59 6.89 -15.42
C VAL A 748 -1.25 6.16 -15.24
N LEU A 749 -1.03 5.09 -16.00
CA LEU A 749 0.23 4.33 -16.01
C LEU A 749 1.39 5.08 -16.69
N GLN A 750 1.16 6.30 -17.16
CA GLN A 750 2.14 7.20 -17.77
C GLN A 750 2.75 6.63 -19.08
N GLY A 751 2.17 5.58 -19.66
CA GLY A 751 2.74 4.82 -20.78
C GLY A 751 3.78 3.76 -20.40
N LYS A 752 3.91 3.42 -19.11
CA LYS A 752 4.70 2.27 -18.64
C LYS A 752 4.02 0.95 -19.12
N PRO A 753 4.79 -0.06 -19.58
CA PRO A 753 4.26 -1.37 -19.92
C PRO A 753 3.73 -2.10 -18.69
N ALA A 754 2.53 -2.66 -18.81
CA ALA A 754 1.86 -3.35 -17.72
C ALA A 754 1.08 -4.57 -18.23
N ILE A 755 1.08 -5.66 -17.46
CA ILE A 755 0.23 -6.83 -17.69
C ILE A 755 -0.66 -7.02 -16.46
N ILE A 756 -1.96 -7.07 -16.66
CA ILE A 756 -2.95 -7.43 -15.65
C ILE A 756 -3.51 -8.82 -15.97
N LEU A 757 -3.47 -9.70 -14.97
CA LEU A 757 -4.09 -11.03 -14.99
C LEU A 757 -5.32 -11.01 -14.07
N HIS A 758 -6.42 -11.65 -14.45
CA HIS A 758 -7.52 -11.90 -13.51
C HIS A 758 -8.29 -13.17 -13.87
N GLY A 759 -8.45 -14.08 -12.93
CA GLY A 759 -9.36 -15.22 -13.08
C GLY A 759 -10.82 -14.77 -13.05
N ARG A 760 -11.63 -15.15 -14.04
CA ARG A 760 -13.05 -14.74 -14.15
C ARG A 760 -13.91 -15.24 -12.99
N SER A 761 -13.61 -16.41 -12.45
CA SER A 761 -14.33 -17.03 -11.33
C SER A 761 -14.03 -16.38 -9.97
N ASP A 762 -13.21 -15.33 -9.89
CA ASP A 762 -12.81 -14.69 -8.63
C ASP A 762 -14.02 -14.19 -7.81
N PRO A 763 -14.30 -14.81 -6.64
CA PRO A 763 -15.43 -14.44 -5.77
C PRO A 763 -15.03 -13.40 -4.72
N GLN A 764 -13.74 -13.14 -4.54
CA GLN A 764 -13.17 -12.25 -3.54
C GLN A 764 -13.05 -10.84 -4.10
N PHE A 765 -12.41 -10.69 -5.27
CA PHE A 765 -12.29 -9.44 -6.02
C PHE A 765 -12.91 -9.62 -7.42
N PRO A 766 -14.22 -9.37 -7.59
CA PRO A 766 -14.88 -9.50 -8.89
C PRO A 766 -14.19 -8.68 -9.99
N VAL A 767 -13.99 -9.29 -11.16
CA VAL A 767 -13.40 -8.65 -12.35
C VAL A 767 -14.08 -7.31 -12.72
N ASN A 768 -15.37 -7.18 -12.44
CA ASN A 768 -16.18 -5.99 -12.69
C ASN A 768 -15.93 -4.84 -11.70
N HIS A 769 -15.23 -5.05 -10.60
CA HIS A 769 -14.95 -4.01 -9.59
C HIS A 769 -13.50 -3.57 -9.59
N GLY A 770 -12.56 -4.52 -9.75
CA GLY A 770 -11.13 -4.25 -9.87
C GLY A 770 -10.66 -4.09 -11.32
N ALA A 771 -10.22 -5.19 -11.94
CA ALA A 771 -9.44 -5.14 -13.19
C ALA A 771 -10.17 -4.52 -14.39
N ARG A 772 -11.41 -4.90 -14.71
CA ARG A 772 -12.10 -4.39 -15.92
C ARG A 772 -12.31 -2.85 -15.87
N PRO A 773 -12.82 -2.25 -14.76
CA PRO A 773 -12.85 -0.79 -14.60
C PRO A 773 -11.47 -0.12 -14.75
N TYR A 774 -10.43 -0.71 -14.14
CA TYR A 774 -9.08 -0.16 -14.23
C TYR A 774 -8.54 -0.18 -15.66
N VAL A 775 -8.66 -1.31 -16.37
CA VAL A 775 -8.21 -1.46 -17.76
C VAL A 775 -8.97 -0.51 -18.68
N ALA A 776 -10.29 -0.40 -18.54
CA ALA A 776 -11.09 0.53 -19.32
C ALA A 776 -10.65 1.99 -19.13
N LYS A 777 -10.48 2.42 -17.87
CA LYS A 777 -10.08 3.80 -17.55
C LYS A 777 -8.63 4.09 -17.96
N SER A 778 -7.71 3.13 -17.80
CA SER A 778 -6.30 3.31 -18.15
C SER A 778 -6.08 3.42 -19.67
N LEU A 779 -6.78 2.59 -20.45
CA LEU A 779 -6.75 2.68 -21.92
C LEU A 779 -7.35 4.01 -22.42
N ALA A 780 -8.35 4.57 -21.73
CA ALA A 780 -8.85 5.91 -22.01
C ALA A 780 -7.88 7.04 -21.61
N SER A 781 -7.25 6.94 -20.43
CA SER A 781 -6.38 7.99 -19.88
C SER A 781 -5.01 8.08 -20.56
N ASP A 782 -4.35 6.96 -20.83
CA ASP A 782 -3.06 6.95 -21.55
C ASP A 782 -3.23 6.93 -23.08
N GLY A 783 -4.36 6.44 -23.59
CA GLY A 783 -4.68 6.43 -25.02
C GLY A 783 -3.59 5.73 -25.85
N VAL A 784 -3.11 6.42 -26.89
CA VAL A 784 -2.03 5.91 -27.77
C VAL A 784 -0.69 5.68 -27.07
N ARG A 785 -0.49 6.20 -25.84
CA ARG A 785 0.69 5.91 -25.02
C ARG A 785 0.58 4.59 -24.26
N SER A 786 -0.62 4.00 -24.16
CA SER A 786 -0.86 2.86 -23.27
C SER A 786 -0.21 1.58 -23.79
N LYS A 787 0.71 1.05 -22.99
CA LYS A 787 1.35 -0.26 -23.18
C LYS A 787 0.69 -1.35 -22.32
N LEU A 788 -0.46 -1.06 -21.71
CA LEU A 788 -1.22 -1.99 -20.88
C LEU A 788 -1.74 -3.19 -21.69
N ARG A 789 -1.69 -4.37 -21.09
CA ARG A 789 -2.35 -5.61 -21.53
C ARG A 789 -3.18 -6.22 -20.41
N TYR A 790 -4.28 -6.85 -20.79
CA TYR A 790 -5.17 -7.55 -19.86
C TYR A 790 -5.45 -8.95 -20.37
N TYR A 791 -5.14 -9.96 -19.56
CA TYR A 791 -5.49 -11.35 -19.85
C TYR A 791 -6.48 -11.86 -18.79
N GLU A 792 -7.70 -12.15 -19.23
CA GLU A 792 -8.78 -12.62 -18.36
C GLU A 792 -8.91 -14.14 -18.49
N VAL A 793 -8.72 -14.87 -17.39
CA VAL A 793 -8.51 -16.32 -17.40
C VAL A 793 -9.80 -17.04 -17.02
N LEU A 794 -10.32 -17.91 -17.88
CA LEU A 794 -11.49 -18.71 -17.55
C LEU A 794 -11.16 -19.79 -16.52
N ASN A 795 -12.19 -20.29 -15.82
CA ASN A 795 -12.08 -21.37 -14.83
C ASN A 795 -11.01 -21.13 -13.75
N ALA A 796 -10.70 -19.88 -13.43
CA ALA A 796 -9.64 -19.50 -12.49
C ALA A 796 -10.17 -18.48 -11.47
N HIS A 797 -9.75 -18.61 -10.21
CA HIS A 797 -10.21 -17.79 -9.07
C HIS A 797 -9.03 -17.32 -8.21
N HIS A 798 -9.28 -16.87 -6.98
CA HIS A 798 -8.30 -16.14 -6.15
C HIS A 798 -7.27 -16.99 -5.38
N TRP A 799 -7.39 -18.32 -5.36
CA TRP A 799 -6.69 -19.14 -4.37
C TRP A 799 -6.08 -20.40 -5.01
N ASP A 800 -4.96 -20.25 -5.70
CA ASP A 800 -4.30 -21.36 -6.41
C ASP A 800 -4.06 -22.59 -5.52
N ALA A 801 -3.73 -22.40 -4.24
CA ALA A 801 -3.47 -23.48 -3.29
C ALA A 801 -4.64 -24.46 -3.10
N VAL A 802 -5.90 -24.02 -3.24
CA VAL A 802 -7.06 -24.93 -3.09
C VAL A 802 -7.40 -25.70 -4.36
N ASN A 803 -6.72 -25.48 -5.49
CA ASN A 803 -6.89 -26.28 -6.71
C ASN A 803 -6.47 -27.76 -6.55
N ALA A 804 -5.75 -28.10 -5.47
CA ALA A 804 -5.48 -29.48 -5.06
C ALA A 804 -6.63 -30.14 -4.27
N VAL A 805 -7.65 -29.37 -3.84
CA VAL A 805 -8.73 -29.84 -2.97
C VAL A 805 -9.89 -30.42 -3.80
N ALA A 806 -10.52 -31.46 -3.27
CA ALA A 806 -11.59 -32.18 -3.95
C ALA A 806 -12.75 -31.27 -4.39
N GLY A 807 -13.04 -31.29 -5.69
CA GLY A 807 -14.09 -30.50 -6.34
C GLY A 807 -13.61 -29.15 -6.85
N PHE A 808 -12.50 -28.59 -6.33
CA PHE A 808 -11.77 -27.53 -7.02
C PHE A 808 -10.92 -28.15 -8.13
N ASP A 809 -10.27 -29.28 -7.82
CA ASP A 809 -9.37 -30.02 -8.71
C ASP A 809 -9.97 -30.37 -10.08
N THR A 810 -11.26 -30.72 -10.11
CA THR A 810 -11.99 -31.04 -11.35
C THR A 810 -12.55 -29.80 -12.08
N ARG A 811 -12.70 -28.67 -11.40
CA ARG A 811 -13.44 -27.47 -11.88
C ARG A 811 -12.56 -26.29 -12.29
N TYR A 812 -11.40 -26.12 -11.67
CA TYR A 812 -10.60 -24.89 -11.80
C TYR A 812 -9.14 -25.15 -12.20
N VAL A 813 -8.46 -24.07 -12.59
CA VAL A 813 -7.05 -24.05 -13.00
C VAL A 813 -6.29 -22.90 -12.31
N PRO A 814 -4.98 -23.06 -12.06
CA PRO A 814 -4.16 -22.06 -11.37
C PRO A 814 -3.81 -20.85 -12.26
N LEU A 815 -3.60 -19.70 -11.62
CA LEU A 815 -3.09 -18.47 -12.24
C LEU A 815 -1.55 -18.38 -12.22
N ARG A 816 -0.86 -19.14 -11.36
CA ARG A 816 0.60 -19.19 -11.25
C ARG A 816 1.35 -19.41 -12.58
N PRO A 817 0.92 -20.30 -13.51
CA PRO A 817 1.56 -20.42 -14.82
C PRO A 817 1.51 -19.09 -15.60
N TYR A 818 0.36 -18.44 -15.58
CA TYR A 818 0.13 -17.18 -16.30
C TYR A 818 0.87 -15.99 -15.68
N LEU A 819 1.04 -15.98 -14.35
CA LEU A 819 1.87 -15.00 -13.65
C LEU A 819 3.34 -15.14 -14.05
N GLN A 820 3.88 -16.35 -14.06
CA GLN A 820 5.27 -16.58 -14.48
C GLN A 820 5.48 -16.28 -15.97
N GLN A 821 4.58 -16.75 -16.85
CA GLN A 821 4.63 -16.43 -18.28
C GLN A 821 4.54 -14.92 -18.53
N SER A 822 3.75 -14.19 -17.74
CA SER A 822 3.65 -12.72 -17.87
C SER A 822 4.90 -12.00 -17.38
N LEU A 823 5.58 -12.50 -16.34
CA LEU A 823 6.89 -11.98 -15.92
C LEU A 823 7.96 -12.25 -17.00
N ASP A 824 7.96 -13.42 -17.64
CA ASP A 824 8.86 -13.72 -18.76
C ASP A 824 8.56 -12.87 -20.00
N LEU A 825 7.29 -12.60 -20.30
CA LEU A 825 6.87 -11.67 -21.37
C LEU A 825 7.32 -10.23 -21.07
N MET A 826 7.17 -9.76 -19.82
CA MET A 826 7.62 -8.42 -19.42
C MET A 826 9.14 -8.30 -19.48
N TYR A 827 9.87 -9.29 -18.95
CA TYR A 827 11.34 -9.31 -19.02
C TYR A 827 11.84 -9.31 -20.47
N SER A 828 11.19 -10.09 -21.35
CA SER A 828 11.52 -10.12 -22.78
C SER A 828 11.12 -8.84 -23.51
N HIS A 829 10.08 -8.13 -23.06
CA HIS A 829 9.75 -6.79 -23.56
C HIS A 829 10.83 -5.78 -23.20
N LEU A 830 11.27 -5.75 -21.94
CA LEU A 830 12.24 -4.78 -21.44
C LEU A 830 13.68 -5.05 -21.93
N THR A 831 14.10 -6.32 -21.98
CA THR A 831 15.50 -6.68 -22.31
C THR A 831 15.73 -7.02 -23.78
N LEU A 832 14.70 -7.47 -24.50
CA LEU A 832 14.80 -7.92 -25.91
C LEU A 832 13.89 -7.13 -26.87
N ASN A 833 13.20 -6.08 -26.39
CA ASN A 833 12.24 -5.27 -27.14
C ASN A 833 11.09 -6.08 -27.80
N GLN A 834 10.75 -7.25 -27.26
CA GLN A 834 9.65 -8.07 -27.78
C GLN A 834 8.29 -7.39 -27.55
N ALA A 835 7.36 -7.56 -28.48
CA ALA A 835 6.02 -6.98 -28.35
C ALA A 835 5.18 -7.77 -27.33
N LEU A 836 4.54 -7.07 -26.37
CA LEU A 836 3.59 -7.69 -25.47
C LEU A 836 2.32 -8.16 -26.22
N PRO A 837 1.92 -9.45 -26.10
CA PRO A 837 0.72 -10.01 -26.74
C PRO A 837 -0.54 -9.16 -26.51
N GLN A 838 -1.50 -9.23 -27.43
CA GLN A 838 -2.74 -8.45 -27.30
C GLN A 838 -3.60 -8.93 -26.11
N SER A 839 -4.36 -8.01 -25.53
CA SER A 839 -5.31 -8.31 -24.44
C SER A 839 -6.34 -9.35 -24.90
N GLN A 840 -6.59 -10.38 -24.09
CA GLN A 840 -7.29 -11.58 -24.53
C GLN A 840 -7.99 -12.34 -23.38
N VAL A 841 -9.02 -13.12 -23.71
CA VAL A 841 -9.59 -14.13 -22.82
C VAL A 841 -8.84 -15.45 -23.00
N LEU A 842 -8.28 -16.02 -21.93
CA LEU A 842 -7.58 -17.30 -21.98
C LEU A 842 -8.57 -18.46 -21.81
N ARG A 843 -8.80 -19.20 -22.90
CA ARG A 843 -9.70 -20.36 -23.00
C ARG A 843 -9.12 -21.61 -22.34
N THR A 844 -9.08 -21.62 -21.02
CA THR A 844 -8.70 -22.79 -20.23
C THR A 844 -9.78 -23.88 -20.27
N THR A 845 -9.40 -25.12 -19.98
CA THR A 845 -10.31 -26.26 -19.88
C THR A 845 -10.13 -26.98 -18.54
N PRO A 846 -11.17 -27.08 -17.68
CA PRO A 846 -11.10 -27.81 -16.41
C PRO A 846 -10.66 -29.26 -16.60
N ARG A 847 -10.06 -29.85 -15.56
CA ARG A 847 -9.54 -31.23 -15.63
C ARG A 847 -10.63 -32.30 -15.69
N GLY A 848 -11.80 -32.03 -15.12
CA GLY A 848 -12.88 -33.01 -14.98
C GLY A 848 -12.44 -34.24 -14.17
N GLY A 849 -13.18 -35.34 -14.32
CA GLY A 849 -12.94 -36.58 -13.57
C GLY A 849 -13.55 -36.56 -12.16
N THR A 850 -12.99 -37.37 -11.27
CA THR A 850 -13.49 -37.55 -9.89
C THR A 850 -12.91 -36.51 -8.95
N ALA A 851 -13.75 -35.88 -8.12
CA ALA A 851 -13.32 -34.90 -7.13
C ALA A 851 -12.31 -35.51 -6.12
N GLY A 852 -11.15 -34.87 -5.97
CA GLY A 852 -10.03 -35.36 -5.14
C GLY A 852 -9.13 -36.37 -5.85
N ALA A 853 -9.42 -36.68 -7.11
CA ALA A 853 -8.68 -37.59 -7.96
C ALA A 853 -8.72 -37.13 -9.44
N ALA A 854 -8.75 -35.81 -9.68
CA ALA A 854 -8.63 -35.26 -11.02
C ALA A 854 -7.31 -35.70 -11.69
N PRO A 855 -7.27 -35.82 -13.03
CA PRO A 855 -6.04 -36.05 -13.78
C PRO A 855 -4.93 -35.03 -13.48
N ALA A 856 -3.71 -35.30 -13.96
CA ALA A 856 -2.66 -34.29 -13.96
C ALA A 856 -3.03 -33.13 -14.91
N LEU A 857 -2.76 -31.90 -14.47
CA LEU A 857 -2.94 -30.70 -15.28
C LEU A 857 -1.93 -30.71 -16.44
N THR A 858 -2.38 -30.34 -17.64
CA THR A 858 -1.55 -30.29 -18.84
C THR A 858 -1.66 -28.94 -19.54
N THR A 859 -0.79 -28.68 -20.51
CA THR A 859 -0.88 -27.52 -21.42
C THR A 859 -2.16 -27.50 -22.28
N ALA A 860 -2.93 -28.60 -22.34
CA ALA A 860 -4.27 -28.60 -22.95
C ALA A 860 -5.35 -28.03 -22.00
N ASN A 861 -5.12 -28.09 -20.68
CA ASN A 861 -5.99 -27.47 -19.67
C ASN A 861 -5.66 -25.98 -19.50
N VAL A 862 -4.36 -25.66 -19.46
CA VAL A 862 -3.82 -24.29 -19.38
C VAL A 862 -2.99 -23.98 -20.63
N PRO A 863 -3.65 -23.61 -21.76
CA PRO A 863 -2.95 -23.19 -22.96
C PRO A 863 -2.17 -21.88 -22.69
N PRO A 864 -1.01 -21.67 -23.34
CA PRO A 864 -0.19 -20.48 -23.14
C PRO A 864 -0.90 -19.21 -23.63
N ILE A 865 -0.52 -18.05 -23.07
CA ILE A 865 -0.91 -16.72 -23.59
C ILE A 865 -0.54 -16.64 -25.08
N ALA A 866 -1.53 -16.43 -25.95
CA ALA A 866 -1.33 -16.43 -27.39
C ALA A 866 -0.68 -15.12 -27.84
N ALA A 867 0.45 -15.20 -28.53
CA ALA A 867 1.13 -14.03 -29.12
C ALA A 867 0.25 -13.30 -30.16
N THR A 868 -0.56 -14.07 -30.89
CA THR A 868 -1.64 -13.58 -31.77
C THR A 868 -2.93 -14.28 -31.35
N PRO A 869 -3.82 -13.64 -30.58
CA PRO A 869 -5.06 -14.25 -30.11
C PRO A 869 -6.07 -14.48 -31.23
N ALA A 870 -7.03 -15.37 -30.99
CA ALA A 870 -8.17 -15.54 -31.90
C ALA A 870 -9.09 -14.31 -31.85
N GLU A 871 -9.75 -14.02 -32.98
CA GLU A 871 -10.63 -12.85 -33.15
C GLU A 871 -11.77 -12.77 -32.11
N ASN A 872 -12.29 -13.94 -31.71
CA ASN A 872 -13.32 -14.13 -30.69
C ASN A 872 -12.79 -14.09 -29.23
N ASP A 873 -11.48 -13.99 -29.03
CA ASP A 873 -10.84 -13.95 -27.72
C ASP A 873 -10.18 -12.60 -27.41
N LEU A 874 -10.02 -11.72 -28.41
CA LEU A 874 -9.47 -10.37 -28.24
C LEU A 874 -10.35 -9.48 -27.35
N ILE A 875 -9.77 -8.99 -26.25
CA ILE A 875 -10.35 -7.92 -25.42
C ILE A 875 -9.99 -6.58 -26.04
N ARG A 876 -11.00 -5.76 -26.33
CA ARG A 876 -10.83 -4.52 -27.11
C ARG A 876 -11.33 -3.30 -26.35
N PHE A 877 -10.65 -2.17 -26.54
CA PHE A 877 -11.17 -0.86 -26.13
C PHE A 877 -11.42 -0.01 -27.38
N SER A 878 -12.62 0.56 -27.51
CA SER A 878 -13.01 1.39 -28.66
C SER A 878 -13.97 2.49 -28.25
N GLY A 879 -13.72 3.72 -28.69
CA GLY A 879 -14.42 4.92 -28.22
C GLY A 879 -14.23 5.11 -26.71
N SER A 880 -15.24 4.69 -25.94
CA SER A 880 -15.24 4.67 -24.47
C SER A 880 -15.52 3.29 -23.87
N THR A 881 -15.68 2.25 -24.69
CA THR A 881 -16.14 0.91 -24.25
C THR A 881 -15.00 -0.10 -24.23
N LEU A 882 -14.82 -0.79 -23.10
CA LEU A 882 -14.07 -2.04 -23.02
C LEU A 882 -15.00 -3.21 -23.32
N SER A 883 -14.68 -4.00 -24.33
CA SER A 883 -15.42 -5.20 -24.74
C SER A 883 -14.61 -6.45 -24.43
N ILE A 884 -15.13 -7.26 -23.52
CA ILE A 884 -14.60 -8.58 -23.17
C ILE A 884 -15.48 -9.65 -23.87
N PRO A 885 -14.91 -10.67 -24.53
CA PRO A 885 -15.66 -11.83 -24.99
C PRO A 885 -16.38 -12.58 -23.84
N ASN A 886 -17.53 -13.17 -24.17
CA ASN A 886 -18.10 -14.25 -23.34
C ASN A 886 -17.11 -15.42 -23.25
#